data_AF-A0AAV6M3W0-F1
#
_entry.id   AF-A0AAV6M3W0-F1
#
_cell.length_a   1.000
_cell.length_b   1.000
_cell.length_c   1.000
_cell.angle_alpha   90.00
_cell.angle_beta   90.00
_cell.angle_gamma   90.00
#
_symmetry.space_group_name_H-M   'P 1'
#
loop_
_entity.id
_entity.type
_entity.pdbx_description
1 polymer ?
#
loop_
_entity_poly.entity_id
_entity_poly.type
_entity_poly.pdbx_seq_one_letter_code
_entity_poly.pdbx_strand_id
1 'polypeptide(L)'
;MDFCIIILSSTPHKINREDKPGGGKGTYSATVLRSLPPPTLNIAAGGTALNHVELYSETPSSAEMSQLGNPANSSSSSSSIPVSEAYWSLVDKADRKFSKIRDLPYYERNRYDAYFHKAFKLYSQLWKLQQENRQKLVEAGLKRWEIGEIASRIAQLYFGQYMRTSEANYLSESYVFYEAIFTREYFKEGLLQDASLANRQLRFLSRFLMVCLLLNRREMVHQLANQLKMLLDDCKRTFQEKDVRESKLVVQEIMKFLKADTAFMNIRPFRYSVVLEPHPDSLTPVPPSRTKRYLRLQDAILSSYHQNEVKFSELTLDTFRMIQCLEWEPSGSFYRPNNRSGQNGGSGPSRSNFSQHIVDPTLPSNPRKSILYRPSVTHFLAVLATICEEMPNDGVLLIYLSASGIAKNILSSPAGSESINDAEDIDKTKSPCGQVGGGVKGPSTGCLSFGVRGKGGLSCIYPSDILPFTRRPFLLVIDSDVSEEFETIHGSEKGEPAAMLLSPSATSHTVATDYRHGSLFTFFLTAPLHAFCLLFGISGSDVEMDTFNKAENVLSSSLSEWGQLLVTSENLNQVWAQILNDPFIRRLLLRFIFCRTVLALYAPTIDSKYLRCKQQFRLLRKPGISRKQAMKCVLKISGKKIGPK
;
A
#
# COMPACT_ATOMS: atom_id res chain seq x y z
N MET A 1 -44.99 14.16 -14.21
CA MET A 1 -44.11 15.30 -13.84
C MET A 1 -42.77 15.09 -14.53
N ASP A 2 -42.84 15.29 -15.84
CA ASP A 2 -41.72 15.68 -16.69
C ASP A 2 -41.22 17.04 -16.25
N PHE A 3 -39.91 17.31 -16.31
CA PHE A 3 -39.39 18.65 -16.61
C PHE A 3 -37.91 18.63 -17.05
N CYS A 4 -37.67 19.52 -18.01
CA CYS A 4 -36.55 19.74 -18.91
C CYS A 4 -35.16 19.99 -18.30
N ILE A 5 -34.15 19.65 -19.12
CA ILE A 5 -32.75 20.07 -19.06
C ILE A 5 -32.61 21.36 -19.87
N ILE A 6 -32.05 22.42 -19.29
CA ILE A 6 -31.58 23.60 -20.04
C ILE A 6 -30.12 23.36 -20.42
N ILE A 7 -29.85 23.35 -21.72
CA ILE A 7 -28.53 23.34 -22.33
C ILE A 7 -28.04 24.78 -22.41
N LEU A 8 -26.91 25.10 -21.78
CA LEU A 8 -26.09 26.24 -22.17
C LEU A 8 -24.86 25.70 -22.90
N SER A 9 -24.96 25.64 -24.22
CA SER A 9 -23.84 25.45 -25.13
C SER A 9 -23.14 26.79 -25.31
N SER A 10 -21.91 26.92 -24.83
CA SER A 10 -21.01 27.97 -25.32
C SER A 10 -20.28 27.40 -26.54
N THR A 11 -20.71 27.83 -27.73
CA THR A 11 -19.97 27.66 -28.98
C THR A 11 -18.72 28.54 -28.96
N PRO A 12 -17.52 28.02 -29.25
CA PRO A 12 -16.37 28.88 -29.50
C PRO A 12 -16.51 29.51 -30.89
N HIS A 13 -16.32 30.83 -30.94
CA HIS A 13 -16.17 31.59 -32.17
C HIS A 13 -15.01 31.03 -33.02
N LYS A 14 -15.30 30.79 -34.31
CA LYS A 14 -14.30 30.65 -35.36
C LYS A 14 -13.45 31.91 -35.43
N ILE A 15 -12.13 31.76 -35.38
CA ILE A 15 -11.19 32.70 -35.99
C ILE A 15 -10.34 31.88 -36.95
N ASN A 16 -10.51 32.17 -38.25
CA ASN A 16 -9.60 31.77 -39.31
C ASN A 16 -8.30 32.55 -39.15
N ARG A 17 -7.15 31.87 -39.27
CA ARG A 17 -5.98 32.40 -39.97
C ARG A 17 -5.08 31.26 -40.43
N GLU A 18 -4.82 31.27 -41.73
CA GLU A 18 -3.81 30.50 -42.44
C GLU A 18 -2.41 30.90 -41.97
N ASP A 19 -1.49 29.94 -41.83
CA ASP A 19 -0.19 29.98 -42.50
C ASP A 19 0.58 28.64 -42.38
N LYS A 20 1.42 28.41 -43.40
CA LYS A 20 2.09 27.16 -43.82
C LYS A 20 3.37 26.79 -43.02
N PRO A 21 4.00 25.61 -43.27
CA PRO A 21 4.77 24.85 -42.29
C PRO A 21 6.28 25.13 -42.30
N GLY A 22 6.90 25.05 -41.12
CA GLY A 22 8.35 24.97 -40.94
C GLY A 22 8.73 23.67 -40.23
N GLY A 23 9.54 22.84 -40.88
CA GLY A 23 9.96 21.53 -40.40
C GLY A 23 10.94 21.57 -39.23
N GLY A 24 10.91 20.50 -38.44
CA GLY A 24 11.89 20.18 -37.41
C GLY A 24 11.72 18.74 -36.96
N LYS A 25 12.44 17.81 -37.61
CA LYS A 25 12.56 16.42 -37.15
C LYS A 25 13.42 16.43 -35.87
N GLY A 26 12.78 16.21 -34.73
CA GLY A 26 13.44 15.87 -33.47
C GLY A 26 12.99 14.48 -33.03
N THR A 27 13.74 13.45 -33.42
CA THR A 27 13.58 12.09 -32.91
C THR A 27 14.12 12.03 -31.48
N TYR A 28 13.24 12.11 -30.48
CA TYR A 28 13.57 11.72 -29.11
C TYR A 28 13.28 10.23 -28.95
N SER A 29 14.36 9.43 -28.95
CA SER A 29 14.32 8.02 -28.60
C SER A 29 14.01 7.91 -27.10
N ALA A 30 12.76 7.57 -26.77
CA ALA A 30 12.41 7.13 -25.43
C ALA A 30 13.01 5.74 -25.20
N THR A 31 14.14 5.67 -24.51
CA THR A 31 14.69 4.40 -24.02
C THR A 31 13.75 3.87 -22.94
N VAL A 32 12.85 2.97 -23.34
CA VAL A 32 12.07 2.14 -22.43
C VAL A 32 13.08 1.26 -21.66
N LEU A 33 13.34 1.61 -20.40
CA LEU A 33 14.00 0.70 -19.46
C LEU A 33 13.09 -0.52 -19.29
N ARG A 34 13.38 -1.59 -20.05
CA ARG A 34 12.82 -2.91 -19.78
C ARG A 34 13.20 -3.30 -18.36
N SER A 35 12.21 -3.74 -17.59
CA SER A 35 12.39 -4.39 -16.30
C SER A 35 13.45 -5.50 -16.43
N LEU A 36 14.61 -5.29 -15.81
CA LEU A 36 15.62 -6.34 -15.70
C LEU A 36 15.02 -7.50 -14.90
N PRO A 37 15.27 -8.77 -15.28
CA PRO A 37 14.81 -9.90 -14.49
C PRO A 37 15.37 -9.80 -13.05
N PRO A 38 14.61 -10.26 -12.03
CA PRO A 38 15.04 -10.17 -10.65
C PRO A 38 16.38 -10.92 -10.50
N PRO A 39 17.43 -10.29 -9.94
CA PRO A 39 18.67 -10.99 -9.73
C PRO A 39 18.45 -12.09 -8.69
N THR A 40 18.48 -13.35 -9.10
CA THR A 40 18.20 -14.50 -8.23
C THR A 40 19.50 -15.07 -7.66
N LEU A 41 19.54 -15.30 -6.35
CA LEU A 41 20.63 -16.03 -5.68
C LEU A 41 20.17 -17.47 -5.42
N ASN A 42 20.71 -18.44 -6.16
CA ASN A 42 20.42 -19.85 -5.94
C ASN A 42 20.84 -20.28 -4.53
N ILE A 43 19.88 -20.66 -3.70
CA ILE A 43 20.14 -21.25 -2.38
C ILE A 43 20.24 -22.77 -2.56
N ALA A 44 21.44 -23.26 -2.89
CA ALA A 44 21.69 -24.71 -2.85
C ALA A 44 21.77 -25.17 -1.39
N ALA A 45 20.93 -26.15 -1.04
CA ALA A 45 21.10 -26.98 0.14
C ALA A 45 22.32 -27.89 -0.07
N GLY A 46 23.14 -28.08 0.97
CA GLY A 46 24.26 -29.02 0.90
C GLY A 46 23.78 -30.43 0.59
N GLY A 47 24.41 -31.05 -0.41
CA GLY A 47 24.18 -32.44 -0.84
C GLY A 47 24.03 -32.58 -2.35
N THR A 48 25.17 -32.61 -3.06
CA THR A 48 25.37 -33.17 -4.42
C THR A 48 24.28 -32.98 -5.50
N ALA A 49 24.45 -31.98 -6.38
CA ALA A 49 24.49 -32.14 -7.84
C ALA A 49 24.54 -30.76 -8.53
N LEU A 50 25.49 -30.64 -9.47
CA LEU A 50 25.88 -29.48 -10.26
C LEU A 50 25.16 -29.45 -11.61
N ASN A 51 24.84 -28.25 -12.11
CA ASN A 51 25.06 -27.74 -13.48
C ASN A 51 23.90 -26.94 -14.11
N HIS A 52 24.32 -25.95 -14.89
CA HIS A 52 23.59 -25.00 -15.74
C HIS A 52 23.01 -23.73 -15.08
N VAL A 53 23.87 -22.71 -14.98
CA VAL A 53 23.50 -21.34 -15.39
C VAL A 53 24.61 -20.85 -16.32
N GLU A 54 24.36 -20.98 -17.63
CA GLU A 54 25.06 -20.27 -18.68
C GLU A 54 24.02 -19.39 -19.41
N LEU A 55 24.49 -18.24 -19.92
CA LEU A 55 23.76 -17.15 -20.57
C LEU A 55 22.89 -16.28 -19.65
N TYR A 56 23.37 -15.06 -19.39
CA TYR A 56 22.78 -13.80 -19.90
C TYR A 56 23.72 -12.66 -19.48
N SER A 57 24.71 -12.37 -20.33
CA SER A 57 25.45 -11.11 -20.28
C SER A 57 25.34 -10.46 -21.66
N GLU A 58 24.36 -9.57 -21.81
CA GLU A 58 24.40 -8.61 -22.92
C GLU A 58 25.50 -7.60 -22.62
N THR A 59 26.50 -7.58 -23.49
CA THR A 59 27.61 -6.64 -23.51
C THR A 59 27.15 -5.33 -24.15
N PRO A 60 27.40 -4.15 -23.56
CA PRO A 60 27.36 -2.91 -24.30
C PRO A 60 28.67 -2.74 -25.10
N SER A 61 28.47 -2.45 -26.38
CA SER A 61 29.43 -2.00 -27.41
C SER A 61 30.73 -1.37 -26.89
N SER A 62 31.83 -1.94 -27.36
CA SER A 62 33.19 -1.42 -27.30
C SER A 62 33.37 -0.18 -28.19
N ALA A 63 33.41 1.00 -27.58
CA ALA A 63 34.15 2.17 -28.07
C ALA A 63 34.30 3.16 -26.90
N GLU A 64 35.47 3.79 -26.81
CA GLU A 64 35.90 4.73 -25.75
C GLU A 64 36.44 4.12 -24.46
N MET A 65 37.69 3.63 -24.51
CA MET A 65 38.71 3.91 -23.48
C MET A 65 40.07 3.40 -23.97
N SER A 66 40.67 4.13 -24.89
CA SER A 66 42.10 4.04 -25.18
C SER A 66 42.73 5.36 -24.80
N GLN A 67 43.43 5.40 -23.66
CA GLN A 67 44.63 6.20 -23.35
C GLN A 67 44.74 6.40 -21.83
N LEU A 68 45.57 5.59 -21.18
CA LEU A 68 46.57 6.13 -20.26
C LEU A 68 47.69 5.10 -20.11
N GLY A 69 48.93 5.56 -20.34
CA GLY A 69 50.12 4.74 -20.52
C GLY A 69 50.64 4.06 -19.25
N ASN A 70 51.40 2.99 -19.50
CA ASN A 70 52.26 2.31 -18.54
C ASN A 70 53.30 3.28 -17.95
N PRO A 71 53.70 3.03 -16.69
CA PRO A 71 55.13 2.80 -16.48
C PRO A 71 55.46 1.56 -15.66
N ALA A 72 56.49 0.87 -16.14
CA ALA A 72 57.58 0.20 -15.44
C ALA A 72 57.31 -0.67 -14.19
N ASN A 73 57.66 -1.95 -14.36
CA ASN A 73 58.15 -2.92 -13.39
C ASN A 73 58.56 -2.36 -12.01
N SER A 74 57.76 -2.67 -11.00
CA SER A 74 58.25 -2.98 -9.67
C SER A 74 57.69 -4.34 -9.28
N SER A 75 58.57 -5.33 -9.13
CA SER A 75 58.30 -6.63 -8.55
C SER A 75 57.82 -6.46 -7.11
N SER A 76 56.52 -6.30 -6.91
CA SER A 76 55.88 -6.46 -5.60
C SER A 76 55.44 -7.91 -5.47
N SER A 77 56.01 -8.59 -4.48
CA SER A 77 55.54 -9.86 -3.96
C SER A 77 54.02 -9.79 -3.77
N SER A 78 53.25 -10.50 -4.59
CA SER A 78 51.80 -10.63 -4.45
C SER A 78 51.52 -11.49 -3.22
N SER A 79 51.57 -10.89 -2.03
CA SER A 79 50.98 -11.48 -0.83
C SER A 79 49.48 -11.60 -1.07
N SER A 80 49.02 -12.81 -1.41
CA SER A 80 47.59 -13.08 -1.59
C SER A 80 46.87 -12.71 -0.29
N ILE A 81 45.99 -11.71 -0.32
CA ILE A 81 45.21 -11.26 0.83
C ILE A 81 44.51 -12.48 1.45
N PRO A 82 44.67 -12.74 2.76
CA PRO A 82 43.99 -13.84 3.43
C PRO A 82 42.47 -13.79 3.18
N VAL A 83 41.87 -14.96 2.95
CA VAL A 83 40.42 -15.07 2.64
C VAL A 83 39.56 -14.44 3.74
N SER A 84 39.99 -14.52 5.00
CA SER A 84 39.32 -13.87 6.14
C SER A 84 39.36 -12.34 6.05
N GLU A 85 40.50 -11.74 5.70
CA GLU A 85 40.64 -10.29 5.54
C GLU A 85 39.81 -9.78 4.35
N ALA A 86 39.86 -10.50 3.23
CA ALA A 86 39.03 -10.19 2.06
C ALA A 86 37.53 -10.27 2.38
N TYR A 87 37.11 -11.25 3.19
CA TYR A 87 35.72 -11.40 3.64
C TYR A 87 35.27 -10.22 4.49
N TRP A 88 35.99 -9.89 5.58
CA TRP A 88 35.59 -8.79 6.47
C TRP A 88 35.63 -7.42 5.79
N SER A 89 36.61 -7.19 4.91
CA SER A 89 36.64 -5.98 4.06
C SER A 89 35.41 -5.88 3.14
N LEU A 90 34.96 -7.02 2.59
CA LEU A 90 33.78 -7.07 1.75
C LEU A 90 32.48 -6.85 2.55
N VAL A 91 32.39 -7.37 3.78
CA VAL A 91 31.29 -7.09 4.73
C VAL A 91 31.18 -5.58 4.96
N ASP A 92 32.27 -4.92 5.36
CA ASP A 92 32.30 -3.48 5.61
C ASP A 92 31.88 -2.67 4.38
N LYS A 93 32.37 -3.06 3.20
CA LYS A 93 32.03 -2.40 1.94
C LYS A 93 30.55 -2.57 1.59
N ALA A 94 29.98 -3.76 1.80
CA ALA A 94 28.58 -4.05 1.57
C ALA A 94 27.69 -3.23 2.52
N ASP A 95 28.01 -3.21 3.81
CA ASP A 95 27.26 -2.48 4.84
C ASP A 95 27.29 -0.96 4.65
N ARG A 96 28.43 -0.40 4.22
CA ARG A 96 28.53 1.02 3.84
C ARG A 96 27.62 1.36 2.66
N LYS A 97 27.42 0.46 1.70
CA LYS A 97 26.51 0.67 0.56
C LYS A 97 25.06 0.47 0.97
N PHE A 98 24.78 -0.56 1.77
CA PHE A 98 23.45 -0.83 2.32
C PHE A 98 22.90 0.36 3.11
N SER A 99 23.73 0.95 3.97
CA SER A 99 23.34 2.06 4.83
C SER A 99 22.87 3.29 4.04
N LYS A 100 23.39 3.49 2.81
CA LYS A 100 22.98 4.59 1.93
C LYS A 100 21.61 4.40 1.29
N ILE A 101 21.09 3.17 1.23
CA ILE A 101 19.81 2.85 0.59
C ILE A 101 18.65 3.18 1.53
N ARG A 102 18.82 2.88 2.82
CA ARG A 102 17.76 2.93 3.83
C ARG A 102 17.09 4.31 3.93
N ASP A 103 17.88 5.37 3.79
CA ASP A 103 17.45 6.74 4.08
C ASP A 103 17.01 7.50 2.81
N LEU A 104 16.98 6.85 1.65
CA LEU A 104 16.59 7.49 0.39
C LEU A 104 15.07 7.66 0.30
N PRO A 105 14.55 8.83 -0.11
CA PRO A 105 13.11 9.07 -0.25
C PRO A 105 12.56 8.49 -1.57
N TYR A 106 11.22 8.39 -1.67
CA TYR A 106 10.53 7.87 -2.87
C TYR A 106 10.74 8.70 -4.14
N TYR A 107 11.06 9.99 -4.02
CA TYR A 107 11.33 10.86 -5.17
C TYR A 107 12.77 10.75 -5.70
N GLU A 108 13.64 9.94 -5.08
CA GLU A 108 15.02 9.69 -5.52
C GLU A 108 15.19 8.31 -6.20
N ARG A 109 14.25 7.91 -7.05
CA ARG A 109 14.17 6.57 -7.68
C ARG A 109 15.47 6.15 -8.38
N ASN A 110 15.97 6.97 -9.30
CA ASN A 110 17.21 6.67 -10.05
C ASN A 110 18.43 6.48 -9.14
N ARG A 111 18.53 7.25 -8.06
CA ARG A 111 19.62 7.10 -7.09
C ARG A 111 19.45 5.81 -6.29
N TYR A 112 18.23 5.53 -5.84
CA TYR A 112 17.90 4.30 -5.14
C TYR A 112 18.31 3.07 -5.94
N ASP A 113 17.90 2.97 -7.21
CA ASP A 113 18.22 1.84 -8.07
C ASP A 113 19.73 1.68 -8.25
N ALA A 114 20.46 2.77 -8.47
CA ALA A 114 21.92 2.71 -8.61
C ALA A 114 22.61 2.21 -7.32
N TYR A 115 22.12 2.59 -6.15
CA TYR A 115 22.64 2.10 -4.87
C TYR A 115 22.23 0.66 -4.59
N PHE A 116 20.98 0.28 -4.90
CA PHE A 116 20.46 -1.08 -4.79
C PHE A 116 21.34 -2.07 -5.55
N HIS A 117 21.57 -1.84 -6.85
CA HIS A 117 22.40 -2.74 -7.67
C HIS A 117 23.83 -2.87 -7.13
N LYS A 118 24.42 -1.76 -6.64
CA LYS A 118 25.76 -1.77 -6.04
C LYS A 118 25.80 -2.59 -4.74
N ALA A 119 24.84 -2.40 -3.85
CA ALA A 119 24.78 -3.17 -2.60
C ALA A 119 24.48 -4.64 -2.86
N PHE A 120 23.49 -4.93 -3.71
CA PHE A 120 23.11 -6.29 -4.09
C PHE A 120 24.27 -7.07 -4.68
N LYS A 121 25.05 -6.45 -5.60
CA LYS A 121 26.26 -7.07 -6.15
C LYS A 121 27.27 -7.45 -5.07
N LEU A 122 27.53 -6.56 -4.11
CA LEU A 122 28.49 -6.82 -3.03
C LEU A 122 28.01 -7.93 -2.09
N TYR A 123 26.73 -7.92 -1.70
CA TYR A 123 26.18 -9.00 -0.88
C TYR A 123 26.11 -10.34 -1.64
N SER A 124 25.89 -10.33 -2.95
CA SER A 124 25.94 -11.54 -3.77
C SER A 124 27.35 -12.15 -3.79
N GLN A 125 28.37 -11.31 -3.96
CA GLN A 125 29.77 -11.71 -3.88
C GLN A 125 30.11 -12.24 -2.48
N LEU A 126 29.66 -11.54 -1.44
CA LEU A 126 29.88 -11.93 -0.04
C LEU A 126 29.20 -13.27 0.29
N TRP A 127 27.96 -13.46 -0.18
CA TRP A 127 27.21 -14.69 0.01
C TRP A 127 27.90 -15.87 -0.67
N LYS A 128 28.42 -15.70 -1.89
CA LYS A 128 29.19 -16.71 -2.61
C LYS A 128 30.50 -17.02 -1.88
N LEU A 129 31.25 -15.99 -1.49
CA LEU A 129 32.54 -16.13 -0.79
C LEU A 129 32.41 -16.96 0.50
N GLN A 130 31.37 -16.70 1.31
CA GLN A 130 31.16 -17.50 2.53
C GLN A 130 30.70 -18.93 2.26
N GLN A 131 29.97 -19.20 1.18
CA GLN A 131 29.60 -20.57 0.83
C GLN A 131 30.83 -21.39 0.44
N GLU A 132 31.71 -20.82 -0.38
CA GLU A 132 32.89 -21.50 -0.92
C GLU A 132 34.00 -21.68 0.12
N ASN A 133 34.10 -20.79 1.12
CA ASN A 133 35.20 -20.76 2.09
C ASN A 133 34.75 -20.93 3.55
N ARG A 134 33.56 -21.49 3.79
CA ARG A 134 32.93 -21.54 5.12
C ARG A 134 33.86 -22.07 6.21
N GLN A 135 34.53 -23.19 5.96
CA GLN A 135 35.38 -23.84 6.95
C GLN A 135 36.50 -22.92 7.45
N LYS A 136 37.24 -22.30 6.52
CA LYS A 136 38.32 -21.36 6.83
C LYS A 136 37.83 -20.12 7.57
N LEU A 137 36.64 -19.63 7.22
CA LEU A 137 36.04 -18.47 7.89
C LEU A 137 35.61 -18.77 9.33
N VAL A 138 35.05 -19.96 9.57
CA VAL A 138 34.70 -20.41 10.93
C VAL A 138 35.95 -20.58 11.79
N GLU A 139 37.03 -21.14 11.24
CA GLU A 139 38.34 -21.21 11.90
C GLU A 139 38.90 -19.81 12.20
N ALA A 140 38.64 -18.83 11.33
CA ALA A 140 38.99 -17.42 11.54
C ALA A 140 38.01 -16.67 12.47
N GLY A 141 37.03 -17.35 13.07
CA GLY A 141 36.14 -16.80 14.10
C GLY A 141 34.72 -16.42 13.64
N LEU A 142 34.36 -16.63 12.36
CA LEU A 142 33.01 -16.36 11.84
C LEU A 142 31.95 -17.15 12.63
N LYS A 143 30.99 -16.41 13.19
CA LYS A 143 29.87 -16.96 13.97
C LYS A 143 28.68 -17.26 13.08
N ARG A 144 27.84 -18.18 13.56
CA ARG A 144 26.60 -18.56 12.87
C ARG A 144 25.68 -17.35 12.67
N TRP A 145 25.46 -16.54 13.70
CA TRP A 145 24.55 -15.39 13.62
C TRP A 145 25.01 -14.33 12.59
N GLU A 146 26.32 -14.19 12.34
CA GLU A 146 26.85 -13.26 11.33
C GLU A 146 26.45 -13.68 9.90
N ILE A 147 26.38 -14.98 9.63
CA ILE A 147 25.83 -15.51 8.36
C ILE A 147 24.33 -15.19 8.27
N GLY A 148 23.61 -15.33 9.39
CA GLY A 148 22.20 -14.96 9.50
C GLY A 148 21.96 -13.47 9.22
N GLU A 149 22.90 -12.60 9.60
CA GLU A 149 22.84 -11.18 9.30
C GLU A 149 23.00 -10.86 7.83
N ILE A 150 23.97 -11.49 7.15
CA ILE A 150 24.15 -11.32 5.72
C ILE A 150 22.87 -11.74 4.97
N ALA A 151 22.31 -12.89 5.32
CA ALA A 151 21.03 -13.35 4.77
C ALA A 151 19.89 -12.34 5.05
N SER A 152 19.86 -11.78 6.26
CA SER A 152 18.86 -10.76 6.66
C SER A 152 19.03 -9.46 5.88
N ARG A 153 20.25 -9.08 5.51
CA ARG A 153 20.53 -7.90 4.66
C ARG A 153 20.09 -8.12 3.22
N ILE A 154 20.33 -9.31 2.67
CA ILE A 154 19.83 -9.68 1.33
C ILE A 154 18.31 -9.66 1.31
N ALA A 155 17.65 -10.24 2.32
CA ALA A 155 16.19 -10.16 2.46
C ALA A 155 15.70 -8.71 2.52
N GLN A 156 16.38 -7.84 3.28
CA GLN A 156 16.05 -6.41 3.33
C GLN A 156 16.20 -5.70 1.99
N LEU A 157 17.19 -6.06 1.16
CA LEU A 157 17.33 -5.49 -0.18
C LEU A 157 16.16 -5.88 -1.07
N TYR A 158 15.79 -7.16 -1.08
CA TYR A 158 14.61 -7.61 -1.83
C TYR A 158 13.33 -6.95 -1.33
N PHE A 159 13.11 -6.91 -0.01
CA PHE A 159 11.96 -6.23 0.57
C PHE A 159 11.95 -4.73 0.22
N GLY A 160 13.09 -4.06 0.28
CA GLY A 160 13.22 -2.65 -0.11
C GLY A 160 12.84 -2.44 -1.58
N GLN A 161 13.30 -3.30 -2.48
CA GLN A 161 12.95 -3.24 -3.90
C GLN A 161 11.45 -3.49 -4.13
N TYR A 162 10.84 -4.43 -3.39
CA TYR A 162 9.39 -4.62 -3.39
C TYR A 162 8.65 -3.35 -2.96
N MET A 163 9.09 -2.67 -1.91
CA MET A 163 8.45 -1.43 -1.44
C MET A 163 8.54 -0.29 -2.48
N ARG A 164 9.49 -0.34 -3.43
CA ARG A 164 9.59 0.64 -4.54
C ARG A 164 8.79 0.24 -5.78
N THR A 165 8.78 -1.05 -6.10
CA THR A 165 8.28 -1.57 -7.40
C THR A 165 6.92 -2.23 -7.29
N SER A 166 6.55 -2.70 -6.10
CA SER A 166 5.37 -3.55 -5.85
C SER A 166 5.35 -4.87 -6.63
N GLU A 167 6.51 -5.33 -7.09
CA GLU A 167 6.67 -6.62 -7.77
C GLU A 167 6.74 -7.77 -6.75
N ALA A 168 5.76 -8.67 -6.78
CA ALA A 168 5.62 -9.74 -5.80
C ALA A 168 6.79 -10.74 -5.76
N ASN A 169 7.57 -10.85 -6.84
CA ASN A 169 8.75 -11.70 -6.91
C ASN A 169 9.79 -11.29 -5.85
N TYR A 170 10.08 -9.99 -5.73
CA TYR A 170 11.01 -9.51 -4.71
C TYR A 170 10.51 -9.79 -3.28
N LEU A 171 9.21 -9.66 -3.04
CA LEU A 171 8.64 -9.99 -1.73
C LEU A 171 8.77 -11.49 -1.42
N SER A 172 8.58 -12.34 -2.42
CA SER A 172 8.73 -13.79 -2.31
C SER A 172 10.18 -14.19 -2.04
N GLU A 173 11.15 -13.59 -2.75
CA GLU A 173 12.58 -13.78 -2.48
C GLU A 173 12.97 -13.35 -1.07
N SER A 174 12.47 -12.20 -0.60
CA SER A 174 12.69 -11.77 0.78
C SER A 174 12.16 -12.79 1.79
N TYR A 175 11.01 -13.42 1.52
CA TYR A 175 10.45 -14.46 2.39
C TYR A 175 11.37 -15.68 2.45
N VAL A 176 11.87 -16.16 1.30
CA VAL A 176 12.75 -17.34 1.23
C VAL A 176 14.00 -17.14 2.11
N PHE A 177 14.63 -15.97 2.05
CA PHE A 177 15.79 -15.68 2.91
C PHE A 177 15.41 -15.62 4.39
N TYR A 178 14.31 -14.96 4.75
CA TYR A 178 13.88 -14.89 6.15
C TYR A 178 13.44 -16.25 6.72
N GLU A 179 12.73 -17.05 5.94
CA GLU A 179 12.35 -18.41 6.31
C GLU A 179 13.59 -19.29 6.50
N ALA A 180 14.60 -19.18 5.63
CA ALA A 180 15.86 -19.91 5.79
C ALA A 180 16.62 -19.50 7.08
N ILE A 181 16.59 -18.21 7.43
CA ILE A 181 17.17 -17.73 8.69
C ILE A 181 16.44 -18.32 9.89
N PHE A 182 15.11 -18.31 9.81
CA PHE A 182 14.22 -18.78 10.86
C PHE A 182 14.37 -20.29 11.11
N THR A 183 14.22 -21.09 10.06
CA THR A 183 14.24 -22.57 10.13
C THR A 183 15.60 -23.14 10.53
N ARG A 184 16.70 -22.46 10.18
CA ARG A 184 18.06 -22.87 10.54
C ARG A 184 18.55 -22.29 11.86
N GLU A 185 17.70 -21.54 12.57
CA GLU A 185 17.96 -21.01 13.91
C GLU A 185 19.31 -20.24 14.01
N TYR A 186 19.63 -19.39 13.03
CA TYR A 186 20.95 -18.71 12.97
C TYR A 186 21.28 -17.86 14.20
N PHE A 187 20.26 -17.41 14.94
CA PHE A 187 20.42 -16.54 16.12
C PHE A 187 20.34 -17.29 17.47
N LYS A 188 20.28 -18.63 17.50
CA LYS A 188 20.00 -19.38 18.74
C LYS A 188 21.11 -19.31 19.79
N GLU A 189 22.36 -19.26 19.35
CA GLU A 189 23.54 -19.29 20.23
C GLU A 189 23.76 -17.93 20.90
N GLY A 190 23.80 -17.86 22.23
CA GLY A 190 24.21 -16.66 22.98
C GLY A 190 23.10 -15.63 23.31
N LEU A 191 21.83 -15.93 23.00
CA LEU A 191 20.70 -14.99 23.17
C LEU A 191 20.50 -14.43 24.58
N LEU A 192 20.75 -15.25 25.61
CA LEU A 192 20.56 -14.85 27.00
C LEU A 192 21.82 -14.17 27.60
N GLN A 193 22.90 -14.10 26.84
CA GLN A 193 24.17 -13.53 27.30
C GLN A 193 24.45 -12.16 26.66
N ASP A 194 23.99 -11.94 25.43
CA ASP A 194 24.21 -10.71 24.68
C ASP A 194 22.88 -10.02 24.32
N ALA A 195 22.59 -8.91 25.01
CA ALA A 195 21.42 -8.07 24.75
C ALA A 195 21.40 -7.51 23.32
N SER A 196 22.58 -7.29 22.72
CA SER A 196 22.68 -6.80 21.35
C SER A 196 22.19 -7.86 20.37
N LEU A 197 22.61 -9.12 20.55
CA LEU A 197 22.20 -10.25 19.71
C LEU A 197 20.70 -10.54 19.85
N ALA A 198 20.16 -10.52 21.07
CA ALA A 198 18.72 -10.65 21.31
C ALA A 198 17.92 -9.55 20.57
N ASN A 199 18.40 -8.30 20.63
CA ASN A 199 17.80 -7.20 19.88
C ASN A 199 17.89 -7.38 18.36
N ARG A 200 18.97 -7.97 17.85
CA ARG A 200 19.07 -8.30 16.42
C ARG A 200 18.04 -9.36 16.02
N GLN A 201 17.83 -10.39 16.83
CA GLN A 201 16.80 -11.41 16.57
C GLN A 201 15.38 -10.83 16.65
N LEU A 202 15.07 -9.99 17.65
CA LEU A 202 13.77 -9.30 17.76
C LEU A 202 13.48 -8.45 16.51
N ARG A 203 14.47 -7.70 16.02
CA ARG A 203 14.33 -6.91 14.79
C ARG A 203 14.21 -7.77 13.54
N PHE A 204 14.91 -8.90 13.48
CA PHE A 204 14.75 -9.88 12.39
C PHE A 204 13.33 -10.44 12.36
N LEU A 205 12.82 -10.95 13.47
CA LEU A 205 11.46 -11.50 13.57
C LEU A 205 10.41 -10.46 13.19
N SER A 206 10.57 -9.21 13.64
CA SER A 206 9.67 -8.11 13.28
C SER A 206 9.63 -7.82 11.78
N ARG A 207 10.80 -7.85 11.11
CA ARG A 207 10.87 -7.67 9.65
C ARG A 207 10.31 -8.86 8.89
N PHE A 208 10.60 -10.08 9.34
CA PHE A 208 10.04 -11.28 8.73
C PHE A 208 8.51 -11.29 8.86
N LEU A 209 8.00 -10.87 10.02
CA LEU A 209 6.57 -10.72 10.24
C LEU A 209 5.93 -9.74 9.26
N MET A 210 6.57 -8.59 8.97
CA MET A 210 6.09 -7.65 7.95
C MET A 210 5.99 -8.29 6.55
N VAL A 211 7.01 -9.06 6.14
CA VAL A 211 6.99 -9.78 4.86
C VAL A 211 5.86 -10.80 4.83
N CYS A 212 5.67 -11.58 5.89
CA CYS A 212 4.60 -12.56 6.00
C CYS A 212 3.20 -11.91 6.00
N LEU A 213 3.05 -10.74 6.64
CA LEU A 213 1.81 -9.96 6.60
C LEU A 213 1.48 -9.54 5.17
N LEU A 214 2.44 -8.96 4.45
CA LEU A 214 2.20 -8.50 3.08
C LEU A 214 1.95 -9.65 2.11
N LEU A 215 2.63 -10.80 2.26
CA LEU A 215 2.34 -12.04 1.51
C LEU A 215 1.06 -12.75 1.95
N ASN A 216 0.35 -12.23 2.95
CA ASN A 216 -0.86 -12.83 3.52
C ASN A 216 -0.64 -14.29 4.02
N ARG A 217 0.55 -14.60 4.56
CA ARG A 217 0.92 -15.90 5.15
C ARG A 217 0.50 -16.01 6.62
N ARG A 218 -0.81 -16.08 6.86
CA ARG A 218 -1.42 -15.97 8.20
C ARG A 218 -0.86 -16.91 9.25
N GLU A 219 -0.72 -18.20 8.93
CA GLU A 219 -0.20 -19.22 9.86
C GLU A 219 1.20 -18.84 10.35
N MET A 220 2.08 -18.45 9.42
CA MET A 220 3.44 -17.99 9.73
C MET A 220 3.42 -16.68 10.53
N VAL A 221 2.53 -15.73 10.20
CA VAL A 221 2.36 -14.49 10.98
C VAL A 221 2.04 -14.79 12.44
N HIS A 222 1.09 -15.69 12.71
CA HIS A 222 0.73 -16.06 14.08
C HIS A 222 1.87 -16.79 14.80
N GLN A 223 2.58 -17.70 14.13
CA GLN A 223 3.78 -18.34 14.69
C GLN A 223 4.84 -17.31 15.08
N LEU A 224 5.18 -16.40 14.16
CA LEU A 224 6.20 -15.37 14.39
C LEU A 224 5.79 -14.38 15.48
N ALA A 225 4.51 -13.97 15.53
CA ALA A 225 4.01 -13.08 16.58
C ALA A 225 4.14 -13.72 17.97
N ASN A 226 3.79 -15.01 18.08
CA ASN A 226 3.94 -15.77 19.33
C ASN A 226 5.40 -15.90 19.73
N GLN A 227 6.30 -16.22 18.80
CA GLN A 227 7.73 -16.32 19.08
C GLN A 227 8.35 -14.97 19.47
N LEU A 228 7.97 -13.89 18.80
CA LEU A 228 8.41 -12.55 19.15
C LEU A 228 7.98 -12.19 20.57
N LYS A 229 6.75 -12.56 20.98
CA LYS A 229 6.26 -12.39 22.35
C LYS A 229 7.07 -13.21 23.35
N MET A 230 7.29 -14.50 23.08
CA MET A 230 8.07 -15.37 23.97
C MET A 230 9.51 -14.86 24.15
N LEU A 231 10.17 -14.50 23.06
CA LEU A 231 11.54 -13.96 23.10
C LEU A 231 11.60 -12.64 23.89
N LEU A 232 10.61 -11.77 23.73
CA LEU A 232 10.52 -10.54 24.52
C LEU A 232 10.35 -10.84 26.02
N ASP A 233 9.52 -11.82 26.37
CA ASP A 233 9.29 -12.19 27.77
C ASP A 233 10.54 -12.80 28.43
N ASP A 234 11.34 -13.56 27.68
CA ASP A 234 12.65 -14.01 28.14
C ASP A 234 13.63 -12.85 28.29
N CYS A 235 13.67 -11.91 27.32
CA CYS A 235 14.51 -10.72 27.42
C CYS A 235 14.18 -9.86 28.65
N LYS A 236 12.90 -9.73 29.03
CA LYS A 236 12.49 -8.98 30.23
C LYS A 236 12.98 -9.63 31.54
N ARG A 237 13.18 -10.94 31.55
CA ARG A 237 13.68 -11.67 32.73
C ARG A 237 15.19 -11.49 32.89
N THR A 238 15.90 -11.27 31.78
CA THR A 238 17.37 -11.25 31.74
C THR A 238 17.96 -9.84 31.68
N PHE A 239 17.30 -8.89 31.01
CA PHE A 239 17.82 -7.55 30.71
C PHE A 239 17.00 -6.44 31.37
N GLN A 240 17.56 -5.22 31.40
CA GLN A 240 16.89 -4.06 31.97
C GLN A 240 15.73 -3.57 31.08
N GLU A 241 14.73 -2.90 31.67
CA GLU A 241 13.55 -2.42 30.94
C GLU A 241 13.90 -1.46 29.79
N LYS A 242 14.97 -0.66 29.94
CA LYS A 242 15.44 0.27 28.90
C LYS A 242 15.82 -0.44 27.60
N ASP A 243 16.39 -1.64 27.70
CA ASP A 243 16.90 -2.41 26.55
C ASP A 243 15.79 -3.08 25.74
N VAL A 244 14.62 -3.28 26.37
CA VAL A 244 13.48 -4.01 25.77
C VAL A 244 12.27 -3.12 25.46
N ARG A 245 12.31 -1.83 25.84
CA ARG A 245 11.17 -0.89 25.70
C ARG A 245 10.65 -0.77 24.27
N GLU A 246 11.55 -0.62 23.30
CA GLU A 246 11.16 -0.51 21.88
C GLU A 246 10.51 -1.80 21.39
N SER A 247 11.12 -2.94 21.68
CA SER A 247 10.61 -4.27 21.34
C SER A 247 9.25 -4.57 22.00
N LYS A 248 9.03 -4.06 23.22
CA LYS A 248 7.73 -4.12 23.93
C LYS A 248 6.65 -3.38 23.16
N LEU A 249 6.94 -2.18 22.63
CA LEU A 249 5.99 -1.44 21.79
C LEU A 249 5.69 -2.19 20.50
N VAL A 250 6.71 -2.76 19.84
CA VAL A 250 6.53 -3.53 18.60
C VAL A 250 5.61 -4.74 18.81
N VAL A 251 5.81 -5.50 19.89
CA VAL A 251 4.94 -6.64 20.25
C VAL A 251 3.51 -6.18 20.54
N GLN A 252 3.34 -5.07 21.27
CA GLN A 252 2.00 -4.52 21.54
C GLN A 252 1.29 -4.06 20.27
N GLU A 253 2.02 -3.39 19.36
CA GLU A 253 1.50 -2.96 18.06
C GLU A 253 1.02 -4.16 17.24
N ILE A 254 1.86 -5.19 17.06
CA ILE A 254 1.46 -6.34 16.24
C ILE A 254 0.29 -7.11 16.84
N MET A 255 0.25 -7.30 18.16
CA MET A 255 -0.86 -8.01 18.79
C MET A 255 -2.18 -7.25 18.65
N LYS A 256 -2.15 -5.91 18.74
CA LYS A 256 -3.33 -5.06 18.46
C LYS A 256 -3.71 -5.13 16.99
N PHE A 257 -2.74 -5.07 16.08
CA PHE A 257 -2.95 -5.17 14.65
C PHE A 257 -3.63 -6.49 14.27
N LEU A 258 -3.08 -7.63 14.70
CA LEU A 258 -3.65 -8.95 14.42
C LEU A 258 -5.05 -9.09 15.01
N LYS A 259 -5.29 -8.60 16.23
CA LYS A 259 -6.62 -8.62 16.83
C LYS A 259 -7.64 -7.87 15.98
N ALA A 260 -7.29 -6.66 15.52
CA ALA A 260 -8.14 -5.85 14.66
C ALA A 260 -8.39 -6.49 13.28
N ASP A 261 -7.39 -7.21 12.77
CA ASP A 261 -7.41 -7.83 11.44
C ASP A 261 -8.12 -9.20 11.42
N THR A 262 -8.13 -9.93 12.55
CA THR A 262 -8.73 -11.28 12.65
C THR A 262 -10.26 -11.34 12.60
N ALA A 263 -10.97 -10.21 12.77
CA ALA A 263 -12.42 -10.22 13.01
C ALA A 263 -13.25 -10.88 11.88
N PHE A 264 -12.71 -11.02 10.66
CA PHE A 264 -13.48 -11.47 9.49
C PHE A 264 -12.69 -12.22 8.38
N MET A 265 -11.39 -12.48 8.55
CA MET A 265 -10.49 -12.60 7.40
C MET A 265 -10.20 -13.99 6.83
N ASN A 266 -10.94 -15.02 7.21
CA ASN A 266 -10.73 -16.37 6.67
C ASN A 266 -11.71 -16.75 5.55
N ILE A 267 -12.55 -15.81 5.08
CA ILE A 267 -13.63 -16.13 4.13
C ILE A 267 -13.36 -15.60 2.72
N ARG A 268 -12.97 -14.32 2.57
CA ARG A 268 -12.65 -13.73 1.26
C ARG A 268 -11.38 -12.87 1.33
N PRO A 269 -10.36 -13.12 0.50
CA PRO A 269 -9.16 -12.30 0.47
C PRO A 269 -9.46 -10.88 -0.04
N PHE A 270 -8.71 -9.90 0.46
CA PHE A 270 -8.77 -8.52 -0.06
C PHE A 270 -8.28 -8.42 -1.51
N ARG A 271 -7.30 -9.26 -1.88
CA ARG A 271 -6.65 -9.28 -3.19
C ARG A 271 -7.64 -9.55 -4.33
N TYR A 272 -7.24 -9.19 -5.53
CA TYR A 272 -7.99 -9.51 -6.73
C TYR A 272 -7.73 -10.97 -7.11
N SER A 273 -8.69 -11.84 -6.79
CA SER A 273 -8.60 -13.27 -7.08
C SER A 273 -9.42 -13.59 -8.32
N VAL A 274 -8.79 -14.08 -9.38
CA VAL A 274 -9.46 -14.50 -10.63
C VAL A 274 -10.42 -15.68 -10.42
N VAL A 275 -10.35 -16.34 -9.26
CA VAL A 275 -11.29 -17.39 -8.84
C VAL A 275 -12.62 -16.79 -8.34
N LEU A 276 -12.58 -15.60 -7.75
CA LEU A 276 -13.73 -14.96 -7.09
C LEU A 276 -14.28 -13.74 -7.84
N GLU A 277 -13.48 -13.19 -8.74
CA GLU A 277 -13.76 -11.99 -9.53
C GLU A 277 -13.55 -12.34 -11.02
N PRO A 278 -14.25 -11.68 -11.95
CA PRO A 278 -14.07 -11.94 -13.38
C PRO A 278 -12.62 -11.74 -13.82
N HIS A 279 -12.12 -12.55 -14.76
CA HIS A 279 -10.80 -12.29 -15.35
C HIS A 279 -10.78 -10.90 -16.05
N PRO A 280 -9.69 -10.11 -16.00
CA PRO A 280 -9.62 -8.80 -16.66
C PRO A 280 -10.08 -8.82 -18.12
N ASP A 281 -9.68 -9.83 -18.89
CA ASP A 281 -10.05 -9.99 -20.30
C ASP A 281 -11.54 -10.33 -20.52
N SER A 282 -12.22 -10.84 -19.50
CA SER A 282 -13.66 -11.13 -19.56
C SER A 282 -14.53 -9.91 -19.27
N LEU A 283 -13.94 -8.80 -18.81
CA LEU A 283 -14.68 -7.58 -18.52
C LEU A 283 -15.10 -6.91 -19.84
N THR A 284 -16.40 -6.67 -20.00
CA THR A 284 -16.91 -5.90 -21.14
C THR A 284 -16.26 -4.50 -21.15
N PRO A 285 -15.48 -4.16 -22.19
CA PRO A 285 -14.82 -2.87 -22.26
C PRO A 285 -15.84 -1.77 -22.55
N VAL A 286 -15.55 -0.55 -22.08
CA VAL A 286 -16.29 0.64 -22.48
C VAL A 286 -16.19 0.84 -24.00
N PRO A 287 -17.30 1.01 -24.73
CA PRO A 287 -17.28 1.11 -26.19
C PRO A 287 -16.41 2.28 -26.69
N PRO A 288 -15.70 2.14 -27.83
CA PRO A 288 -14.87 3.20 -28.40
C PRO A 288 -15.62 4.49 -28.76
N SER A 289 -16.94 4.40 -28.96
CA SER A 289 -17.81 5.55 -29.17
C SER A 289 -17.86 6.49 -27.96
N ARG A 290 -17.48 6.02 -26.77
CA ARG A 290 -17.60 6.74 -25.49
C ARG A 290 -16.26 7.24 -24.98
N THR A 291 -15.20 6.47 -25.20
CA THR A 291 -13.82 6.92 -24.98
C THR A 291 -12.89 6.21 -25.94
N LYS A 292 -11.89 6.95 -26.45
CA LYS A 292 -10.76 6.41 -27.21
C LYS A 292 -9.52 6.20 -26.33
N ARG A 293 -9.56 6.70 -25.09
CA ARG A 293 -8.47 6.63 -24.11
C ARG A 293 -8.87 5.66 -23.02
N TYR A 294 -8.11 4.58 -22.90
CA TYR A 294 -8.26 3.59 -21.84
C TYR A 294 -7.07 3.72 -20.90
N LEU A 295 -7.35 4.11 -19.67
CA LEU A 295 -6.34 4.34 -18.65
C LEU A 295 -6.19 3.10 -17.76
N ARG A 296 -4.98 2.83 -17.31
CA ARG A 296 -4.63 1.73 -16.41
C ARG A 296 -3.99 2.28 -15.14
N LEU A 297 -4.31 1.68 -14.01
CA LEU A 297 -3.74 2.07 -12.73
C LEU A 297 -2.25 1.70 -12.71
N GLN A 298 -1.38 2.71 -12.68
CA GLN A 298 0.08 2.53 -12.71
C GLN A 298 0.72 2.75 -11.35
N ASP A 299 0.30 3.80 -10.65
CA ASP A 299 0.85 4.20 -9.36
C ASP A 299 -0.29 4.48 -8.37
N ALA A 300 -0.01 4.26 -7.09
CA ALA A 300 -0.88 4.57 -5.98
C ALA A 300 -0.08 5.24 -4.85
N ILE A 301 -0.57 6.36 -4.32
CA ILE A 301 -0.08 6.97 -3.07
C ILE A 301 -1.07 6.63 -1.98
N LEU A 302 -0.60 5.95 -0.93
CA LEU A 302 -1.42 5.52 0.19
C LEU A 302 -0.92 6.20 1.47
N SER A 303 -1.75 7.07 2.05
CA SER A 303 -1.44 7.77 3.29
C SER A 303 -2.63 7.72 4.24
N SER A 304 -2.41 7.15 5.42
CA SER A 304 -3.40 7.11 6.49
C SER A 304 -2.81 7.63 7.78
N TYR A 305 -3.58 8.46 8.49
CA TYR A 305 -3.27 8.88 9.85
C TYR A 305 -4.52 9.31 10.60
N HIS A 306 -4.90 8.51 11.60
CA HIS A 306 -5.84 8.90 12.65
C HIS A 306 -5.19 8.81 14.04
N GLN A 307 -5.70 9.60 14.98
CA GLN A 307 -5.25 9.50 16.36
C GLN A 307 -5.62 8.12 16.93
N ASN A 308 -4.63 7.41 17.47
CA ASN A 308 -4.77 6.03 17.97
C ASN A 308 -5.14 4.97 16.92
N GLU A 309 -4.88 5.24 15.63
CA GLU A 309 -5.06 4.25 14.56
C GLU A 309 -4.21 2.99 14.82
N VAL A 310 -4.82 1.83 14.60
CA VAL A 310 -4.12 0.54 14.72
C VAL A 310 -3.09 0.42 13.59
N LYS A 311 -1.85 0.15 13.96
CA LYS A 311 -0.73 0.01 13.03
C LYS A 311 0.28 -1.01 13.53
N PHE A 312 1.12 -1.48 12.61
CA PHE A 312 2.35 -2.18 12.91
C PHE A 312 3.49 -1.48 12.19
N SER A 313 4.45 -0.90 12.94
CA SER A 313 5.48 -0.03 12.39
C SER A 313 4.84 1.18 11.67
N GLU A 314 5.12 1.39 10.38
CA GLU A 314 4.56 2.45 9.54
C GLU A 314 3.29 2.02 8.78
N LEU A 315 2.91 0.75 8.88
CA LEU A 315 1.78 0.20 8.16
C LEU A 315 0.51 0.26 9.02
N THR A 316 -0.39 1.18 8.69
CA THR A 316 -1.71 1.23 9.32
C THR A 316 -2.65 0.15 8.79
N LEU A 317 -3.68 -0.20 9.55
CA LEU A 317 -4.65 -1.22 9.14
C LEU A 317 -5.35 -0.88 7.81
N ASP A 318 -5.73 0.38 7.63
CA ASP A 318 -6.41 0.84 6.42
C ASP A 318 -5.47 0.87 5.22
N THR A 319 -4.22 1.30 5.42
CA THR A 319 -3.19 1.23 4.38
C THR A 319 -2.90 -0.21 3.99
N PHE A 320 -2.81 -1.14 4.96
CA PHE A 320 -2.64 -2.57 4.69
C PHE A 320 -3.78 -3.13 3.83
N ARG A 321 -5.04 -2.83 4.19
CA ARG A 321 -6.21 -3.26 3.41
C ARG A 321 -6.17 -2.72 1.98
N MET A 322 -5.82 -1.46 1.80
CA MET A 322 -5.68 -0.85 0.48
C MET A 322 -4.54 -1.46 -0.34
N ILE A 323 -3.38 -1.75 0.27
CA ILE A 323 -2.28 -2.46 -0.40
C ILE A 323 -2.77 -3.82 -0.91
N GLN A 324 -3.38 -4.62 -0.03
CA GLN A 324 -3.87 -5.94 -0.40
C GLN A 324 -4.96 -5.85 -1.48
N CYS A 325 -5.85 -4.86 -1.42
CA CYS A 325 -6.89 -4.66 -2.43
C CYS A 325 -6.35 -4.34 -3.83
N LEU A 326 -5.12 -3.84 -3.91
CA LEU A 326 -4.41 -3.44 -5.14
C LEU A 326 -3.33 -4.45 -5.55
N GLU A 327 -3.45 -5.71 -5.10
CA GLU A 327 -2.59 -6.81 -5.52
C GLU A 327 -3.38 -7.92 -6.20
N TRP A 328 -2.77 -8.52 -7.21
CA TRP A 328 -3.26 -9.75 -7.84
C TRP A 328 -3.05 -10.97 -6.92
N GLU A 329 -4.00 -11.90 -7.02
CA GLU A 329 -3.91 -13.24 -6.46
C GLU A 329 -4.37 -14.28 -7.50
N PRO A 330 -3.50 -14.67 -8.44
CA PRO A 330 -3.86 -15.61 -9.51
C PRO A 330 -4.17 -17.02 -9.00
N SER A 331 -3.50 -17.47 -7.93
CA SER A 331 -3.57 -18.87 -7.48
C SER A 331 -4.87 -19.25 -6.78
N GLY A 332 -5.67 -18.29 -6.32
CA GLY A 332 -6.84 -18.53 -5.46
C GLY A 332 -6.53 -19.21 -4.13
N SER A 333 -5.25 -19.38 -3.79
CA SER A 333 -4.79 -20.14 -2.62
C SER A 333 -5.20 -19.55 -1.27
N PHE A 334 -5.51 -18.26 -1.22
CA PHE A 334 -6.03 -17.60 -0.03
C PHE A 334 -7.51 -17.90 0.20
N TYR A 335 -8.21 -18.37 -0.83
CA TYR A 335 -9.58 -18.84 -0.73
C TYR A 335 -9.60 -20.36 -0.63
N ARG A 336 -9.82 -20.89 0.57
CA ARG A 336 -10.13 -22.31 0.79
C ARG A 336 -11.63 -22.44 1.07
N PRO A 337 -12.48 -22.75 0.07
CA PRO A 337 -13.85 -23.13 0.36
C PRO A 337 -13.80 -24.43 1.16
N ASN A 338 -14.37 -24.40 2.36
CA ASN A 338 -14.26 -25.48 3.33
C ASN A 338 -14.95 -26.74 2.79
N ASN A 339 -14.19 -27.64 2.17
CA ASN A 339 -14.68 -28.95 1.76
C ASN A 339 -13.59 -30.01 1.99
N ARG A 340 -13.20 -30.20 3.25
CA ARG A 340 -12.45 -31.39 3.72
C ARG A 340 -12.88 -31.80 5.13
N SER A 341 -14.14 -32.17 5.28
CA SER A 341 -14.55 -33.21 6.24
C SER A 341 -14.59 -34.54 5.47
N GLY A 342 -13.52 -35.32 5.58
CA GLY A 342 -13.43 -36.64 4.93
C GLY A 342 -12.03 -37.21 5.04
N GLN A 343 -11.87 -38.18 5.94
CA GLN A 343 -10.65 -38.94 6.22
C GLN A 343 -10.13 -39.63 4.96
N ASN A 344 -8.81 -39.56 4.71
CA ASN A 344 -7.93 -40.74 4.61
C ASN A 344 -6.49 -40.35 4.21
N GLY A 345 -5.53 -40.80 5.03
CA GLY A 345 -4.23 -41.29 4.58
C GLY A 345 -3.17 -40.29 4.09
N GLY A 346 -2.27 -39.89 4.99
CA GLY A 346 -0.85 -39.69 4.71
C GLY A 346 -0.43 -38.54 3.79
N SER A 347 0.05 -37.45 4.39
CA SER A 347 1.22 -36.67 3.93
C SER A 347 1.57 -35.65 5.00
N GLY A 348 2.85 -35.59 5.42
CA GLY A 348 3.39 -34.60 6.35
C GLY A 348 3.24 -33.15 5.83
N PRO A 349 3.82 -32.14 6.52
CA PRO A 349 3.69 -30.74 6.14
C PRO A 349 4.19 -30.59 4.70
N SER A 350 3.24 -30.51 3.78
CA SER A 350 3.53 -30.53 2.36
C SER A 350 4.24 -29.22 2.08
N ARG A 351 5.52 -29.33 1.72
CA ARG A 351 6.27 -28.24 1.08
C ARG A 351 5.40 -27.73 -0.06
N SER A 352 4.65 -26.67 0.20
CA SER A 352 3.94 -25.94 -0.85
C SER A 352 5.01 -25.50 -1.83
N ASN A 353 4.98 -26.05 -3.05
CA ASN A 353 5.94 -25.71 -4.10
C ASN A 353 6.03 -24.19 -4.21
N PHE A 354 7.10 -23.62 -3.66
CA PHE A 354 7.33 -22.17 -3.58
C PHE A 354 7.32 -21.52 -4.97
N SER A 355 7.62 -22.31 -6.01
CA SER A 355 7.63 -21.87 -7.41
C SER A 355 6.28 -21.97 -8.13
N GLN A 356 5.18 -22.38 -7.50
CA GLN A 356 3.85 -22.49 -8.12
C GLN A 356 2.87 -21.35 -7.74
N HIS A 357 3.30 -20.40 -6.91
CA HIS A 357 2.68 -19.06 -6.80
C HIS A 357 3.07 -18.16 -8.00
N ILE A 358 3.11 -18.77 -9.20
CA ILE A 358 3.56 -18.16 -10.44
C ILE A 358 2.68 -16.95 -10.74
N VAL A 359 3.34 -15.82 -11.01
CA VAL A 359 2.72 -14.65 -11.66
C VAL A 359 2.03 -15.17 -12.91
N ASP A 360 0.71 -15.12 -12.96
CA ASP A 360 0.01 -15.42 -14.21
C ASP A 360 0.46 -14.38 -15.25
N PRO A 361 1.20 -14.79 -16.30
CA PRO A 361 1.74 -13.85 -17.27
C PRO A 361 0.64 -13.16 -18.10
N THR A 362 -0.60 -13.67 -18.04
CA THR A 362 -1.77 -13.04 -18.68
C THR A 362 -2.28 -11.85 -17.87
N LEU A 363 -1.96 -11.76 -16.57
CA LEU A 363 -2.38 -10.65 -15.73
C LEU A 363 -1.46 -9.42 -15.91
N PRO A 364 -2.02 -8.20 -15.88
CA PRO A 364 -1.24 -6.97 -15.83
C PRO A 364 -0.30 -6.93 -14.62
N SER A 365 0.74 -6.10 -14.68
CA SER A 365 1.57 -5.81 -13.51
C SER A 365 0.77 -5.19 -12.37
N ASN A 366 1.20 -5.41 -11.13
CA ASN A 366 0.66 -4.68 -9.99
C ASN A 366 0.95 -3.17 -10.14
N PRO A 367 0.04 -2.28 -9.71
CA PRO A 367 0.37 -0.87 -9.60
C PRO A 367 1.43 -0.67 -8.52
N ARG A 368 2.35 0.27 -8.76
CA ARG A 368 3.38 0.69 -7.80
C ARG A 368 2.74 1.44 -6.63
N LYS A 369 3.12 1.12 -5.40
CA LYS A 369 2.49 1.67 -4.18
C LYS A 369 3.51 2.47 -3.37
N SER A 370 3.29 3.77 -3.23
CA SER A 370 4.06 4.64 -2.34
C SER A 370 3.32 4.81 -1.02
N ILE A 371 3.85 4.18 0.04
CA ILE A 371 3.24 4.22 1.38
C ILE A 371 3.88 5.37 2.17
N LEU A 372 3.06 6.33 2.58
CA LEU A 372 3.50 7.52 3.29
C LEU A 372 2.83 7.57 4.66
N TYR A 373 3.57 7.24 5.72
CA TYR A 373 3.07 7.39 7.09
C TYR A 373 3.44 8.76 7.62
N ARG A 374 2.42 9.60 7.90
CA ARG A 374 2.58 10.97 8.43
C ARG A 374 3.55 11.85 7.61
N PRO A 375 3.37 11.96 6.28
CA PRO A 375 4.26 12.78 5.47
C PRO A 375 4.16 14.26 5.86
N SER A 376 5.27 14.99 5.74
CA SER A 376 5.16 16.46 5.59
C SER A 376 4.48 16.78 4.26
N VAL A 377 3.83 17.93 4.15
CA VAL A 377 3.18 18.35 2.89
C VAL A 377 4.21 18.40 1.77
N THR A 378 5.40 18.93 2.02
CA THR A 378 6.48 18.98 1.03
C THR A 378 6.93 17.61 0.56
N HIS A 379 7.01 16.62 1.47
CA HIS A 379 7.35 15.24 1.11
C HIS A 379 6.26 14.62 0.24
N PHE A 380 4.99 14.77 0.63
CA PHE A 380 3.85 14.30 -0.15
C PHE A 380 3.84 14.89 -1.56
N LEU A 381 4.00 16.21 -1.69
CA LEU A 381 4.00 16.89 -2.99
C LEU A 381 5.21 16.51 -3.85
N ALA A 382 6.39 16.29 -3.26
CA ALA A 382 7.56 15.82 -3.99
C ALA A 382 7.36 14.41 -4.58
N VAL A 383 6.76 13.51 -3.80
CA VAL A 383 6.42 12.15 -4.27
C VAL A 383 5.35 12.22 -5.37
N LEU A 384 4.29 13.01 -5.16
CA LEU A 384 3.23 13.21 -6.14
C LEU A 384 3.76 13.80 -7.47
N ALA A 385 4.62 14.82 -7.39
CA ALA A 385 5.26 15.43 -8.56
C ALA A 385 6.11 14.42 -9.34
N THR A 386 6.93 13.64 -8.63
CA THR A 386 7.79 12.63 -9.25
C THR A 386 6.95 11.59 -10.00
N ILE A 387 5.87 11.11 -9.37
CA ILE A 387 4.96 10.15 -10.01
C ILE A 387 4.30 10.77 -11.24
N CYS A 388 3.82 12.01 -11.16
CA CYS A 388 3.18 12.69 -12.29
C CYS A 388 4.12 12.93 -13.49
N GLU A 389 5.40 13.14 -13.23
CA GLU A 389 6.43 13.32 -14.27
C GLU A 389 6.77 11.99 -14.97
N GLU A 390 6.88 10.91 -14.21
CA GLU A 390 7.25 9.58 -14.72
C GLU A 390 6.07 8.75 -15.25
N MET A 391 4.83 9.23 -15.08
CA MET A 391 3.62 8.49 -15.46
C MET A 391 3.50 8.37 -16.99
N PRO A 392 3.26 7.17 -17.54
CA PRO A 392 3.00 7.00 -18.96
C PRO A 392 1.66 7.61 -19.38
N ASN A 393 1.46 7.84 -20.68
CA ASN A 393 0.28 8.52 -21.22
C ASN A 393 -1.06 7.78 -20.99
N ASP A 394 -0.99 6.45 -20.86
CA ASP A 394 -2.10 5.55 -20.53
C ASP A 394 -2.22 5.28 -19.02
N GLY A 395 -1.42 5.95 -18.19
CA GLY A 395 -1.46 5.82 -16.74
C GLY A 395 -2.54 6.67 -16.07
N VAL A 396 -3.09 6.13 -14.99
CA VAL A 396 -3.83 6.87 -13.97
C VAL A 396 -3.21 6.62 -12.60
N LEU A 397 -3.16 7.68 -11.78
CA LEU A 397 -2.68 7.63 -10.40
C LEU A 397 -3.84 7.49 -9.42
N LEU A 398 -3.76 6.57 -8.46
CA LEU A 398 -4.65 6.55 -7.29
C LEU A 398 -4.02 7.34 -6.14
N ILE A 399 -4.76 8.30 -5.57
CA ILE A 399 -4.36 9.01 -4.36
C ILE A 399 -5.38 8.66 -3.27
N TYR A 400 -4.95 7.88 -2.28
CA TYR A 400 -5.76 7.52 -1.11
C TYR A 400 -5.26 8.27 0.11
N LEU A 401 -6.13 9.10 0.69
CA LEU A 401 -5.86 9.89 1.89
C LEU A 401 -6.93 9.60 2.94
N SER A 402 -6.51 9.03 4.08
CA SER A 402 -7.36 8.83 5.24
C SER A 402 -6.83 9.64 6.42
N ALA A 403 -7.56 10.66 6.83
CA ALA A 403 -7.13 11.50 7.94
C ALA A 403 -8.29 12.32 8.52
N SER A 404 -8.15 12.73 9.77
CA SER A 404 -9.08 13.68 10.38
C SER A 404 -8.98 15.06 9.76
N GLY A 405 -10.14 15.66 9.53
CA GLY A 405 -10.28 17.02 9.05
C GLY A 405 -9.97 18.06 10.12
N ILE A 406 -9.50 19.22 9.66
CA ILE A 406 -9.48 20.45 10.46
C ILE A 406 -10.49 21.41 9.82
N ALA A 407 -11.73 21.39 10.30
CA ALA A 407 -12.73 22.42 10.00
C ALA A 407 -12.69 23.52 11.09
N LYS A 408 -12.87 24.79 10.72
CA LYS A 408 -12.76 25.96 11.63
C LYS A 408 -13.83 26.02 12.76
N ASN A 409 -14.73 25.05 12.91
CA ASN A 409 -15.83 25.11 13.88
C ASN A 409 -15.49 24.66 15.32
N ILE A 410 -14.22 24.58 15.72
CA ILE A 410 -13.83 24.33 17.13
C ILE A 410 -13.28 25.62 17.78
N LEU A 411 -13.86 26.78 17.48
CA LEU A 411 -13.62 28.02 18.24
C LEU A 411 -14.91 28.73 18.66
N SER A 412 -15.94 27.95 18.98
CA SER A 412 -17.12 28.44 19.70
C SER A 412 -17.56 27.42 20.74
N SER A 413 -16.73 27.20 21.75
CA SER A 413 -17.29 26.89 23.07
C SER A 413 -17.77 28.23 23.66
N PRO A 414 -19.03 28.34 24.10
CA PRO A 414 -19.52 29.57 24.72
C PRO A 414 -18.75 29.80 26.03
N ALA A 415 -18.39 31.06 26.26
CA ALA A 415 -17.74 31.54 27.45
C ALA A 415 -18.46 31.08 28.74
N GLY A 416 -17.67 30.74 29.77
CA GLY A 416 -18.17 30.45 31.10
C GLY A 416 -17.03 30.34 32.12
N SER A 417 -16.93 31.38 32.95
CA SER A 417 -16.14 31.58 34.18
C SER A 417 -14.61 31.70 34.07
N GLU A 418 -14.19 32.95 34.16
CA GLU A 418 -12.88 33.40 34.66
C GLU A 418 -12.56 32.79 36.04
N SER A 419 -11.31 32.37 36.23
CA SER A 419 -10.60 32.61 37.49
C SER A 419 -9.09 32.58 37.22
N ILE A 420 -8.50 33.76 37.35
CA ILE A 420 -7.07 34.04 37.42
C ILE A 420 -6.46 33.28 38.61
N ASN A 421 -5.28 32.70 38.44
CA ASN A 421 -4.15 32.82 39.38
C ASN A 421 -2.87 32.23 38.78
N ASP A 422 -1.82 33.03 38.93
CA ASP A 422 -0.45 32.87 38.45
C ASP A 422 0.30 31.69 39.08
N ALA A 423 1.19 31.07 38.30
CA ALA A 423 2.61 30.90 38.65
C ALA A 423 3.37 30.15 37.53
N GLU A 424 4.59 30.64 37.32
CA GLU A 424 5.60 30.35 36.30
C GLU A 424 6.00 28.87 36.15
N ASP A 425 6.26 28.41 34.91
CA ASP A 425 7.59 27.88 34.55
C ASP A 425 7.80 27.77 33.03
N ILE A 426 9.08 27.78 32.68
CA ILE A 426 9.73 28.24 31.45
C ILE A 426 9.85 27.15 30.37
N ASP A 427 10.04 27.61 29.13
CA ASP A 427 10.51 26.90 27.94
C ASP A 427 9.47 26.24 27.00
N LYS A 428 8.85 27.09 26.17
CA LYS A 428 8.41 26.67 24.82
C LYS A 428 9.01 27.62 23.80
N THR A 429 10.02 27.12 23.10
CA THR A 429 10.55 27.68 21.86
C THR A 429 9.39 27.97 20.91
N LYS A 430 9.06 29.26 20.75
CA LYS A 430 8.01 29.75 19.85
C LYS A 430 8.44 29.42 18.42
N SER A 431 7.72 28.48 17.79
CA SER A 431 7.75 28.28 16.35
C SER A 431 7.41 29.60 15.64
N PRO A 432 8.20 30.05 14.65
CA PRO A 432 7.92 31.28 13.91
C PRO A 432 6.81 31.01 12.89
N CYS A 433 5.58 31.07 13.34
CA CYS A 433 4.46 31.42 12.47
C CYS A 433 3.57 32.40 13.24
N GLY A 434 4.11 33.60 13.42
CA GLY A 434 3.37 34.73 13.93
C GLY A 434 2.17 35.00 13.05
N GLN A 435 1.05 35.26 13.71
CA GLN A 435 -0.17 35.79 13.14
C GLN A 435 0.16 37.00 12.25
N VAL A 436 0.00 36.86 10.94
CA VAL A 436 -0.26 38.03 10.10
C VAL A 436 -1.74 38.31 10.23
N GLY A 437 -2.07 39.18 11.19
CA GLY A 437 -3.32 39.92 11.17
C GLY A 437 -3.33 40.80 9.93
N GLY A 438 -4.05 40.37 8.89
CA GLY A 438 -4.23 41.09 7.65
C GLY A 438 -5.38 40.46 6.88
N GLY A 439 -6.49 41.17 6.79
CA GLY A 439 -7.72 40.69 6.20
C GLY A 439 -7.55 40.27 4.74
N VAL A 440 -7.60 38.97 4.49
CA VAL A 440 -8.13 38.40 3.25
C VAL A 440 -9.08 37.29 3.69
N LYS A 441 -10.39 37.50 3.50
CA LYS A 441 -11.38 36.41 3.55
C LYS A 441 -11.11 35.49 2.35
N GLY A 442 -10.09 34.66 2.45
CA GLY A 442 -9.86 33.55 1.51
C GLY A 442 -10.97 32.51 1.66
N PRO A 443 -11.21 31.66 0.63
CA PRO A 443 -12.22 30.62 0.68
C PRO A 443 -11.97 29.74 1.90
N SER A 444 -13.00 29.59 2.72
CA SER A 444 -13.00 28.78 3.94
C SER A 444 -13.03 27.29 3.58
N THR A 445 -11.89 26.73 3.18
CA THR A 445 -11.76 25.31 2.81
C THR A 445 -11.13 24.47 3.92
N GLY A 446 -11.77 23.34 4.24
CA GLY A 446 -11.22 22.34 5.17
C GLY A 446 -9.99 21.62 4.59
N CYS A 447 -9.19 21.01 5.47
CA CYS A 447 -7.98 20.27 5.09
C CYS A 447 -7.79 19.00 5.91
N LEU A 448 -6.98 18.08 5.39
CA LEU A 448 -6.62 16.81 6.04
C LEU A 448 -5.37 16.97 6.89
N SER A 449 -5.40 16.53 8.15
CA SER A 449 -4.25 16.62 9.05
C SER A 449 -3.52 15.30 9.23
N PHE A 450 -2.28 15.24 8.74
CA PHE A 450 -1.34 14.12 8.96
C PHE A 450 -0.37 14.39 10.14
N GLY A 451 -0.58 15.47 10.88
CA GLY A 451 0.24 15.94 12.00
C GLY A 451 -0.33 15.62 13.38
N VAL A 452 0.50 15.73 14.43
CA VAL A 452 -0.01 15.72 15.82
C VAL A 452 -0.80 17.02 16.03
N ARG A 453 -1.92 16.96 16.77
CA ARG A 453 -2.70 18.15 17.17
C ARG A 453 -1.74 19.23 17.70
N GLY A 454 -1.85 20.46 17.18
CA GLY A 454 -1.04 21.62 17.60
C GLY A 454 0.14 21.97 16.69
N LYS A 455 0.57 21.10 15.75
CA LYS A 455 1.51 21.46 14.67
C LYS A 455 0.74 21.85 13.40
N GLY A 456 -0.05 22.92 13.49
CA GLY A 456 -0.87 23.41 12.37
C GLY A 456 -0.04 23.76 11.13
N GLY A 457 -0.59 23.53 9.93
CA GLY A 457 -0.05 24.01 8.65
C GLY A 457 0.92 23.05 7.94
N LEU A 458 2.01 22.62 8.58
CA LEU A 458 3.10 21.86 7.91
C LEU A 458 2.75 20.41 7.52
N SER A 459 1.67 19.87 8.10
CA SER A 459 1.17 18.50 7.85
C SER A 459 -0.28 18.49 7.39
N CYS A 460 -0.78 19.61 6.86
CA CYS A 460 -2.16 19.76 6.40
C CYS A 460 -2.21 19.73 4.87
N ILE A 461 -2.96 18.81 4.28
CA ILE A 461 -3.17 18.73 2.83
C ILE A 461 -4.50 19.41 2.50
N TYR A 462 -4.44 20.47 1.71
CA TYR A 462 -5.60 21.20 1.21
C TYR A 462 -6.00 20.69 -0.18
N PRO A 463 -7.29 20.81 -0.57
CA PRO A 463 -7.72 20.52 -1.94
C PRO A 463 -6.91 21.31 -3.00
N SER A 464 -6.52 22.54 -2.67
CA SER A 464 -5.71 23.40 -3.55
C SER A 464 -4.30 22.84 -3.82
N ASP A 465 -3.73 22.07 -2.91
CA ASP A 465 -2.39 21.49 -3.07
C ASP A 465 -2.37 20.40 -4.15
N ILE A 466 -3.52 19.79 -4.44
CA ILE A 466 -3.69 18.75 -5.46
C ILE A 466 -3.94 19.36 -6.84
N LEU A 467 -4.49 20.58 -6.93
CA LEU A 467 -4.86 21.21 -8.20
C LEU A 467 -3.73 21.25 -9.24
N PRO A 468 -2.46 21.53 -8.91
CA PRO A 468 -1.39 21.49 -9.91
C PRO A 468 -1.22 20.14 -10.59
N PHE A 469 -1.56 19.05 -9.91
CA PHE A 469 -1.38 17.68 -10.36
C PHE A 469 -2.58 17.14 -11.15
N THR A 470 -3.69 17.89 -11.21
CA THR A 470 -4.83 17.63 -12.13
C THR A 470 -4.45 17.79 -13.62
N ARG A 471 -3.18 18.02 -13.94
CA ARG A 471 -2.66 17.92 -15.32
C ARG A 471 -2.45 16.48 -15.78
N ARG A 472 -2.47 15.52 -14.85
CA ARG A 472 -2.41 14.08 -15.10
C ARG A 472 -3.70 13.43 -14.61
N PRO A 473 -4.15 12.32 -15.24
CA PRO A 473 -5.32 11.60 -14.76
C PRO A 473 -5.08 11.01 -13.37
N PHE A 474 -6.02 11.22 -12.45
CA PHE A 474 -6.01 10.55 -11.16
C PHE A 474 -7.40 10.18 -10.66
N LEU A 475 -7.43 9.18 -9.77
CA LEU A 475 -8.53 8.81 -8.91
C LEU A 475 -8.19 9.23 -7.48
N LEU A 476 -8.98 10.13 -6.91
CA LEU A 476 -8.82 10.60 -5.53
C LEU A 476 -9.81 9.88 -4.62
N VAL A 477 -9.30 9.27 -3.56
CA VAL A 477 -10.11 8.63 -2.50
C VAL A 477 -9.83 9.34 -1.19
N ILE A 478 -10.84 10.05 -0.67
CA ILE A 478 -10.72 10.78 0.60
C ILE A 478 -11.59 10.10 1.64
N ASP A 479 -10.95 9.61 2.70
CA ASP A 479 -11.59 9.07 3.88
C ASP A 479 -11.41 10.06 5.06
N SER A 480 -12.42 10.89 5.26
CA SER A 480 -12.40 11.97 6.24
C SER A 480 -13.80 12.47 6.57
N ASP A 481 -13.93 13.10 7.74
CA ASP A 481 -15.11 13.87 8.13
C ASP A 481 -15.31 15.13 7.29
N VAL A 482 -14.25 15.68 6.69
CA VAL A 482 -14.25 16.86 5.80
C VAL A 482 -14.02 16.48 4.33
N SER A 483 -14.31 15.24 3.94
CA SER A 483 -14.09 14.75 2.57
C SER A 483 -14.78 15.61 1.50
N GLU A 484 -15.97 16.15 1.80
CA GLU A 484 -16.78 16.99 0.89
C GLU A 484 -16.06 18.28 0.47
N GLU A 485 -15.11 18.78 1.28
CA GLU A 485 -14.30 19.95 0.94
C GLU A 485 -13.43 19.72 -0.31
N PHE A 486 -13.09 18.47 -0.61
CA PHE A 486 -12.34 18.09 -1.82
C PHE A 486 -13.19 18.13 -3.09
N GLU A 487 -14.53 18.25 -3.00
CA GLU A 487 -15.39 18.50 -4.17
C GLU A 487 -15.03 19.83 -4.86
N THR A 488 -14.41 20.78 -4.14
CA THR A 488 -13.96 22.07 -4.69
C THR A 488 -12.94 21.94 -5.84
N ILE A 489 -12.27 20.79 -5.95
CA ILE A 489 -11.39 20.48 -7.08
C ILE A 489 -12.19 20.35 -8.38
N HIS A 490 -13.45 19.89 -8.31
CA HIS A 490 -14.29 19.72 -9.49
C HIS A 490 -14.65 21.07 -10.12
N GLY A 491 -14.33 21.23 -11.40
CA GLY A 491 -14.45 22.49 -12.15
C GLY A 491 -13.25 23.42 -11.99
N SER A 492 -12.30 23.10 -11.10
CA SER A 492 -11.08 23.89 -10.85
C SER A 492 -9.81 23.25 -11.43
N GLU A 493 -9.94 22.08 -12.08
CA GLU A 493 -8.85 21.31 -12.64
C GLU A 493 -8.05 22.08 -13.70
N LYS A 494 -6.78 21.69 -13.88
CA LYS A 494 -5.79 22.37 -14.75
C LYS A 494 -5.42 21.57 -16.00
N GLY A 495 -6.18 20.53 -16.33
CA GLY A 495 -6.02 19.80 -17.59
C GLY A 495 -6.95 18.59 -17.69
N GLU A 496 -6.76 17.63 -16.80
CA GLU A 496 -7.51 16.39 -16.73
C GLU A 496 -8.60 16.50 -15.66
N PRO A 497 -9.83 16.04 -15.93
CA PRO A 497 -10.89 16.04 -14.95
C PRO A 497 -10.63 14.98 -13.87
N ALA A 498 -10.96 15.28 -12.61
CA ALA A 498 -10.65 14.42 -11.48
C ALA A 498 -11.78 13.42 -11.17
N ALA A 499 -11.44 12.12 -11.06
CA ALA A 499 -12.35 11.12 -10.50
C ALA A 499 -12.22 11.10 -8.97
N MET A 500 -13.33 11.06 -8.24
CA MET A 500 -13.30 11.14 -6.77
C MET A 500 -14.24 10.14 -6.11
N LEU A 501 -13.78 9.50 -5.04
CA LEU A 501 -14.56 8.69 -4.10
C LEU A 501 -14.41 9.32 -2.70
N LEU A 502 -15.42 10.06 -2.27
CA LEU A 502 -15.41 10.78 -1.00
C LEU A 502 -16.23 10.01 0.03
N SER A 503 -15.66 9.77 1.22
CA SER A 503 -16.39 9.20 2.37
C SER A 503 -17.57 10.10 2.75
N PRO A 504 -18.65 9.59 3.35
CA PRO A 504 -19.72 10.45 3.86
C PRO A 504 -19.24 11.34 5.01
N SER A 505 -19.63 12.62 5.02
CA SER A 505 -19.47 13.46 6.22
C SER A 505 -20.32 12.89 7.36
N ALA A 506 -19.72 12.80 8.55
CA ALA A 506 -20.14 11.93 9.65
C ALA A 506 -21.67 11.85 9.89
N THR A 507 -22.19 10.62 9.92
CA THR A 507 -23.38 10.26 10.71
C THR A 507 -23.05 10.42 12.19
N SER A 508 -24.03 10.90 12.96
CA SER A 508 -24.00 11.17 14.40
C SER A 508 -23.14 10.20 15.24
N HIS A 509 -22.61 10.75 16.33
CA HIS A 509 -21.68 10.22 17.34
C HIS A 509 -21.95 8.83 17.97
N THR A 510 -22.80 7.97 17.41
CA THR A 510 -23.17 6.67 17.99
C THR A 510 -22.36 5.47 17.48
N VAL A 511 -21.64 5.58 16.36
CA VAL A 511 -20.63 4.57 15.92
C VAL A 511 -19.20 5.14 16.00
N ALA A 512 -19.10 6.44 16.31
CA ALA A 512 -17.84 7.15 16.44
C ALA A 512 -17.25 6.92 17.83
N THR A 513 -16.18 6.11 17.90
CA THR A 513 -15.00 6.34 18.77
C THR A 513 -13.96 5.22 18.69
N ASP A 514 -14.29 4.05 18.14
CA ASP A 514 -13.35 2.93 18.14
C ASP A 514 -12.77 2.62 16.76
N TYR A 515 -11.78 3.44 16.33
CA TYR A 515 -10.87 3.13 15.21
C TYR A 515 -10.04 1.84 15.43
N ARG A 516 -10.37 1.05 16.45
CA ARG A 516 -9.79 -0.28 16.72
C ARG A 516 -9.93 -1.23 15.53
N HIS A 517 -10.86 -1.00 14.61
CA HIS A 517 -11.07 -1.84 13.41
C HIS A 517 -10.74 -1.12 12.09
N GLY A 518 -10.10 0.06 12.14
CA GLY A 518 -9.86 0.92 10.98
C GLY A 518 -11.11 1.68 10.54
N SER A 519 -11.01 2.43 9.44
CA SER A 519 -12.14 3.16 8.87
C SER A 519 -13.16 2.21 8.24
N LEU A 520 -14.44 2.43 8.56
CA LEU A 520 -15.56 1.70 7.96
C LEU A 520 -15.64 1.95 6.45
N PHE A 521 -15.36 3.18 5.99
CA PHE A 521 -15.39 3.51 4.57
C PHE A 521 -14.33 2.70 3.80
N THR A 522 -13.09 2.74 4.26
CA THR A 522 -12.01 1.93 3.68
C THR A 522 -12.29 0.44 3.78
N PHE A 523 -12.92 -0.01 4.86
CA PHE A 523 -13.31 -1.41 4.98
C PHE A 523 -14.36 -1.80 3.93
N PHE A 524 -15.34 -0.94 3.62
CA PHE A 524 -16.27 -1.19 2.52
C PHE A 524 -15.59 -1.25 1.15
N LEU A 525 -14.59 -0.41 0.90
CA LEU A 525 -13.84 -0.41 -0.37
C LEU A 525 -12.99 -1.68 -0.55
N THR A 526 -12.53 -2.29 0.54
CA THR A 526 -11.59 -3.41 0.52
C THR A 526 -12.27 -4.77 0.78
N ALA A 527 -13.34 -4.80 1.57
CA ALA A 527 -14.16 -5.97 1.89
C ALA A 527 -15.63 -5.59 2.19
N PRO A 528 -16.45 -5.34 1.16
CA PRO A 528 -17.80 -4.76 1.31
C PRO A 528 -18.76 -5.58 2.17
N LEU A 529 -18.79 -6.91 2.03
CA LEU A 529 -19.70 -7.74 2.83
C LEU A 529 -19.28 -7.80 4.31
N HIS A 530 -17.98 -7.82 4.59
CA HIS A 530 -17.49 -7.80 5.96
C HIS A 530 -17.75 -6.46 6.64
N ALA A 531 -17.55 -5.35 5.93
CA ALA A 531 -17.92 -4.02 6.42
C ALA A 531 -19.44 -3.91 6.66
N PHE A 532 -20.25 -4.53 5.81
CA PHE A 532 -21.70 -4.67 6.03
C PHE A 532 -21.98 -5.44 7.33
N CYS A 533 -21.42 -6.63 7.52
CA CYS A 533 -21.62 -7.39 8.77
C CYS A 533 -21.21 -6.59 10.01
N LEU A 534 -20.05 -5.93 9.97
CA LEU A 534 -19.56 -5.10 11.06
C LEU A 534 -20.51 -3.94 11.39
N LEU A 535 -21.04 -3.25 10.37
CA LEU A 535 -21.99 -2.15 10.55
C LEU A 535 -23.30 -2.59 11.23
N PHE A 536 -23.74 -3.81 10.97
CA PHE A 536 -24.93 -4.40 11.59
C PHE A 536 -24.63 -5.14 12.91
N GLY A 537 -23.41 -5.03 13.44
CA GLY A 537 -23.02 -5.66 14.71
C GLY A 537 -22.91 -7.18 14.65
N ILE A 538 -22.82 -7.76 13.45
CA ILE A 538 -22.71 -9.20 13.23
C ILE A 538 -21.23 -9.57 13.35
N SER A 539 -20.86 -10.30 14.41
CA SER A 539 -19.49 -10.82 14.59
C SER A 539 -19.20 -11.93 13.57
N GLY A 540 -17.96 -12.00 13.08
CA GLY A 540 -17.53 -13.06 12.16
C GLY A 540 -17.63 -14.46 12.75
N SER A 541 -17.63 -14.60 14.09
CA SER A 541 -17.87 -15.86 14.81
C SER A 541 -19.31 -16.36 14.71
N ASP A 542 -20.26 -15.45 14.48
CA ASP A 542 -21.69 -15.70 14.61
C ASP A 542 -22.34 -16.00 13.26
N VAL A 543 -21.60 -15.84 12.15
CA VAL A 543 -22.10 -16.07 10.80
C VAL A 543 -21.80 -17.49 10.36
N GLU A 544 -22.86 -18.24 10.11
CA GLU A 544 -22.78 -19.52 9.41
C GLU A 544 -22.16 -19.33 8.02
N MET A 545 -21.10 -20.09 7.71
CA MET A 545 -20.32 -19.95 6.48
C MET A 545 -21.17 -20.08 5.21
N ASP A 546 -22.18 -20.95 5.21
CA ASP A 546 -23.09 -21.12 4.08
C ASP A 546 -23.95 -19.88 3.83
N THR A 547 -24.40 -19.24 4.90
CA THR A 547 -25.16 -17.99 4.82
C THR A 547 -24.27 -16.86 4.33
N PHE A 548 -23.02 -16.78 4.80
CA PHE A 548 -22.03 -15.84 4.29
C PHE A 548 -21.77 -16.04 2.78
N ASN A 549 -21.48 -17.27 2.34
CA ASN A 549 -21.24 -17.60 0.94
C ASN A 549 -22.46 -17.25 0.05
N LYS A 550 -23.68 -17.50 0.55
CA LYS A 550 -24.92 -17.12 -0.14
C LYS A 550 -25.09 -15.61 -0.26
N ALA A 551 -24.65 -14.83 0.72
CA ALA A 551 -24.68 -13.36 0.67
C ALA A 551 -23.58 -12.82 -0.26
N GLU A 552 -22.39 -13.42 -0.21
CA GLU A 552 -21.26 -13.08 -1.08
C GLU A 552 -21.59 -13.32 -2.56
N ASN A 553 -22.27 -14.43 -2.88
CA ASN A 553 -22.74 -14.70 -4.23
C ASN A 553 -23.76 -13.66 -4.72
N VAL A 554 -24.66 -13.21 -3.84
CA VAL A 554 -25.63 -12.15 -4.17
C VAL A 554 -24.90 -10.83 -4.43
N LEU A 555 -23.93 -10.49 -3.57
CA LEU A 555 -23.13 -9.28 -3.73
C LEU A 555 -22.33 -9.33 -5.03
N SER A 556 -21.56 -10.39 -5.26
CA SER A 556 -20.74 -10.58 -6.48
C SER A 556 -21.59 -10.49 -7.76
N SER A 557 -22.72 -11.18 -7.80
CA SER A 557 -23.65 -11.11 -8.94
C SER A 557 -24.17 -9.69 -9.17
N SER A 558 -24.50 -8.97 -8.10
CA SER A 558 -25.00 -7.59 -8.19
C SER A 558 -23.91 -6.62 -8.65
N LEU A 559 -22.69 -6.74 -8.15
CA LEU A 559 -21.56 -5.91 -8.59
C LEU A 559 -21.23 -6.15 -10.07
N SER A 560 -21.31 -7.41 -10.54
CA SER A 560 -21.14 -7.75 -11.95
C SER A 560 -22.20 -7.09 -12.84
N GLU A 561 -23.49 -7.22 -12.46
CA GLU A 561 -24.61 -6.56 -13.15
C GLU A 561 -24.41 -5.03 -13.20
N TRP A 562 -24.04 -4.42 -12.08
CA TRP A 562 -23.77 -2.98 -12.01
C TRP A 562 -22.60 -2.54 -12.88
N GLY A 563 -21.54 -3.35 -12.94
CA GLY A 563 -20.43 -3.12 -13.85
C GLY A 563 -20.89 -3.09 -15.31
N GLN A 564 -21.75 -4.03 -15.71
CA GLN A 564 -22.30 -4.07 -17.07
C GLN A 564 -23.21 -2.87 -17.35
N LEU A 565 -24.06 -2.49 -16.40
CA LEU A 565 -24.93 -1.32 -16.51
C LEU A 565 -24.14 -0.01 -16.64
N LEU A 566 -23.02 0.13 -15.93
CA LEU A 566 -22.18 1.32 -16.04
C LEU A 566 -21.58 1.44 -17.45
N VAL A 567 -21.08 0.33 -18.00
CA VAL A 567 -20.50 0.27 -19.35
C VAL A 567 -21.52 0.68 -20.41
N THR A 568 -22.76 0.19 -20.31
CA THR A 568 -23.83 0.46 -21.29
C THR A 568 -24.58 1.78 -21.04
N SER A 569 -24.40 2.43 -19.88
CA SER A 569 -25.17 3.61 -19.51
C SER A 569 -24.76 4.86 -20.29
N GLU A 570 -25.62 5.39 -21.17
CA GLU A 570 -25.39 6.57 -22.03
C GLU A 570 -24.88 7.83 -21.31
N ASN A 571 -25.17 7.99 -20.03
CA ASN A 571 -24.82 9.17 -19.23
C ASN A 571 -23.53 9.01 -18.39
N LEU A 572 -22.77 7.93 -18.59
CA LEU A 572 -21.47 7.76 -17.92
C LEU A 572 -20.54 8.94 -18.24
N ASN A 573 -20.11 9.65 -17.20
CA ASN A 573 -19.16 10.74 -17.32
C ASN A 573 -17.83 10.25 -17.93
N GLN A 574 -17.23 11.07 -18.80
CA GLN A 574 -16.03 10.72 -19.56
C GLN A 574 -14.85 10.28 -18.69
N VAL A 575 -14.66 10.85 -17.50
CA VAL A 575 -13.55 10.44 -16.60
C VAL A 575 -13.70 8.98 -16.21
N TRP A 576 -14.90 8.59 -15.77
CA TRP A 576 -15.19 7.20 -15.41
C TRP A 576 -15.10 6.29 -16.64
N ALA A 577 -15.56 6.73 -17.81
CA ALA A 577 -15.44 5.97 -19.05
C ALA A 577 -13.97 5.59 -19.37
N GLN A 578 -13.01 6.49 -19.10
CA GLN A 578 -11.59 6.26 -19.35
C GLN A 578 -10.94 5.24 -18.40
N ILE A 579 -11.38 5.19 -17.14
CA ILE A 579 -10.74 4.39 -16.08
C ILE A 579 -11.51 3.11 -15.72
N LEU A 580 -12.77 2.95 -16.14
CA LEU A 580 -13.64 1.81 -15.77
C LEU A 580 -13.18 0.45 -16.33
N ASN A 581 -12.29 0.45 -17.33
CA ASN A 581 -11.70 -0.77 -17.87
C ASN A 581 -10.57 -1.32 -16.99
N ASP A 582 -10.02 -0.51 -16.09
CA ASP A 582 -9.05 -0.99 -15.12
C ASP A 582 -9.76 -1.83 -14.05
N PRO A 583 -9.36 -3.11 -13.83
CA PRO A 583 -10.06 -4.01 -12.92
C PRO A 583 -10.05 -3.54 -11.46
N PHE A 584 -8.96 -2.92 -11.00
CA PHE A 584 -8.85 -2.43 -9.62
C PHE A 584 -9.76 -1.22 -9.40
N ILE A 585 -9.71 -0.24 -10.32
CA ILE A 585 -10.54 0.97 -10.24
C ILE A 585 -12.03 0.60 -10.36
N ARG A 586 -12.38 -0.26 -11.32
CA ARG A 586 -13.75 -0.76 -11.49
C ARG A 586 -14.27 -1.41 -10.20
N ARG A 587 -13.45 -2.26 -9.57
CA ARG A 587 -13.78 -2.93 -8.31
C ARG A 587 -13.99 -1.91 -7.18
N LEU A 588 -13.09 -0.95 -7.01
CA LEU A 588 -13.23 0.12 -6.00
C LEU A 588 -14.49 0.95 -6.22
N LEU A 589 -14.80 1.33 -7.46
CA LEU A 589 -16.01 2.09 -7.78
C LEU A 589 -17.29 1.32 -7.45
N LEU A 590 -17.36 0.04 -7.85
CA LEU A 590 -18.54 -0.80 -7.58
C LEU A 590 -18.75 -1.01 -6.08
N ARG A 591 -17.66 -1.19 -5.33
CA ARG A 591 -17.71 -1.31 -3.86
C ARG A 591 -18.07 0.01 -3.18
N PHE A 592 -17.63 1.14 -3.72
CA PHE A 592 -18.06 2.47 -3.28
C PHE A 592 -19.56 2.67 -3.49
N ILE A 593 -20.11 2.27 -4.64
CA ILE A 593 -21.55 2.32 -4.91
C ILE A 593 -22.32 1.46 -3.88
N PHE A 594 -21.82 0.27 -3.56
CA PHE A 594 -22.39 -0.57 -2.52
C PHE A 594 -22.33 0.11 -1.14
N CYS A 595 -21.16 0.61 -0.73
CA CYS A 595 -20.95 1.36 0.51
C CYS A 595 -21.98 2.47 0.69
N ARG A 596 -22.09 3.36 -0.30
CA ARG A 596 -23.05 4.47 -0.27
C ARG A 596 -24.49 4.00 -0.18
N THR A 597 -24.84 2.93 -0.88
CA THR A 597 -26.19 2.35 -0.83
C THR A 597 -26.50 1.83 0.57
N VAL A 598 -25.57 1.07 1.17
CA VAL A 598 -25.74 0.53 2.51
C VAL A 598 -25.86 1.66 3.54
N LEU A 599 -24.95 2.64 3.53
CA LEU A 599 -24.98 3.75 4.49
C LEU A 599 -26.24 4.62 4.35
N ALA A 600 -26.72 4.83 3.12
CA ALA A 600 -27.97 5.55 2.89
C ALA A 600 -29.22 4.79 3.38
N LEU A 601 -29.16 3.46 3.48
CA LEU A 601 -30.25 2.61 3.97
C LEU A 601 -30.15 2.31 5.46
N TYR A 602 -28.94 2.27 5.99
CA TYR A 602 -28.69 1.95 7.40
C TYR A 602 -29.31 2.98 8.34
N ALA A 603 -29.46 4.24 7.91
CA ALA A 603 -30.07 5.31 8.72
C ALA A 603 -31.50 4.97 9.21
N PRO A 604 -31.72 4.70 10.50
CA PRO A 604 -33.04 4.49 11.07
C PRO A 604 -33.51 5.71 11.90
N THR A 605 -34.72 6.20 11.60
CA THR A 605 -35.71 6.70 12.58
C THR A 605 -35.21 7.42 13.86
N ILE A 606 -34.45 8.51 13.73
CA ILE A 606 -34.38 9.55 14.78
C ILE A 606 -34.69 10.88 14.12
N ASP A 607 -35.61 11.57 14.76
CA ASP A 607 -36.41 12.73 14.36
C ASP A 607 -36.08 13.51 13.08
N SER A 608 -37.19 13.78 12.39
CA SER A 608 -37.37 14.31 11.05
C SER A 608 -36.91 15.76 10.82
N LYS A 609 -35.68 16.15 11.20
CA LYS A 609 -35.21 17.53 10.94
C LYS A 609 -33.78 17.76 10.41
N TYR A 610 -32.90 16.76 10.29
CA TYR A 610 -31.51 17.04 9.88
C TYR A 610 -30.93 16.26 8.70
N LEU A 611 -31.63 15.29 8.10
CA LEU A 611 -31.23 14.74 6.80
C LEU A 611 -31.72 15.61 5.64
N ARG A 612 -31.14 16.82 5.49
CA ARG A 612 -31.08 17.44 4.16
C ARG A 612 -29.92 16.80 3.39
N CYS A 613 -30.15 15.62 2.83
CA CYS A 613 -29.41 15.18 1.63
C CYS A 613 -29.91 15.97 0.40
N LYS A 614 -30.02 17.30 0.54
CA LYS A 614 -30.35 18.25 -0.52
C LYS A 614 -29.03 18.89 -0.97
N GLN A 615 -28.29 18.21 -1.84
CA GLN A 615 -27.65 18.76 -3.06
C GLN A 615 -26.55 17.88 -3.70
N GLN A 616 -26.01 16.86 -3.05
CA GLN A 616 -24.85 16.09 -3.58
C GLN A 616 -25.16 14.97 -4.58
N PHE A 617 -26.26 15.09 -5.31
CA PHE A 617 -26.64 14.14 -6.36
C PHE A 617 -26.45 14.71 -7.78
N ARG A 618 -25.54 15.65 -8.02
CA ARG A 618 -25.28 16.09 -9.42
C ARG A 618 -24.42 15.12 -10.23
N LEU A 619 -23.48 14.40 -9.61
CA LEU A 619 -22.56 13.51 -10.33
C LEU A 619 -23.08 12.07 -10.55
N LEU A 620 -24.13 11.64 -9.83
CA LEU A 620 -24.77 10.32 -10.00
C LEU A 620 -26.31 10.42 -10.11
N ARG A 621 -26.87 11.57 -10.52
CA ARG A 621 -28.34 11.69 -10.65
C ARG A 621 -28.94 10.72 -11.66
N LYS A 622 -28.14 10.20 -12.60
CA LYS A 622 -28.43 8.99 -13.39
C LYS A 622 -27.14 8.35 -13.97
N PRO A 623 -26.49 7.39 -13.29
CA PRO A 623 -25.94 6.22 -13.95
C PRO A 623 -27.01 5.13 -13.98
N GLY A 624 -26.94 4.19 -14.93
CA GLY A 624 -27.97 3.18 -15.20
C GLY A 624 -28.33 2.19 -14.07
N ILE A 625 -27.85 2.39 -12.83
CA ILE A 625 -28.21 1.57 -11.67
C ILE A 625 -29.37 2.25 -10.95
N SER A 626 -30.57 1.71 -11.08
CA SER A 626 -31.72 2.26 -10.36
C SER A 626 -31.53 2.08 -8.84
N ARG A 627 -31.88 3.10 -8.05
CA ARG A 627 -31.94 3.00 -6.58
C ARG A 627 -32.67 1.74 -6.10
N LYS A 628 -33.70 1.32 -6.87
CA LYS A 628 -34.47 0.08 -6.64
C LYS A 628 -33.62 -1.19 -6.77
N GLN A 629 -32.74 -1.30 -7.76
CA GLN A 629 -31.84 -2.46 -7.92
C GLN A 629 -30.82 -2.54 -6.79
N ALA A 630 -30.20 -1.41 -6.43
CA ALA A 630 -29.24 -1.34 -5.33
C ALA A 630 -29.89 -1.71 -3.99
N MET A 631 -31.10 -1.18 -3.74
CA MET A 631 -31.94 -1.58 -2.60
C MET A 631 -32.27 -3.07 -2.61
N LYS A 632 -32.65 -3.64 -3.76
CA LYS A 632 -32.96 -5.07 -3.88
C LYS A 632 -31.76 -5.94 -3.53
N CYS A 633 -30.54 -5.54 -3.90
CA CYS A 633 -29.31 -6.23 -3.48
C CYS A 633 -29.15 -6.20 -1.96
N VAL A 634 -29.18 -5.01 -1.36
CA VAL A 634 -29.05 -4.85 0.10
C VAL A 634 -30.14 -5.63 0.85
N LEU A 635 -31.40 -5.55 0.40
CA LEU A 635 -32.52 -6.31 0.97
C LEU A 635 -32.40 -7.82 0.79
N LYS A 636 -31.79 -8.30 -0.29
CA LYS A 636 -31.50 -9.74 -0.47
C LYS A 636 -30.40 -10.21 0.47
N ILE A 637 -29.40 -9.36 0.73
CA ILE A 637 -28.32 -9.64 1.68
C ILE A 637 -28.88 -9.64 3.11
N SER A 638 -29.70 -8.64 3.47
CA SER A 638 -30.28 -8.54 4.82
C SER A 638 -31.45 -9.52 5.07
N GLY A 639 -32.25 -9.85 4.04
CA GLY A 639 -33.43 -10.71 4.14
C GLY A 639 -33.13 -12.22 4.17
N LYS A 640 -31.91 -12.63 3.82
CA LYS A 640 -31.43 -14.00 4.11
C LYS A 640 -30.94 -14.01 5.56
N LYS A 641 -31.83 -14.25 6.53
CA LYS A 641 -31.57 -14.40 7.98
C LYS A 641 -30.07 -14.48 8.35
N ILE A 642 -29.42 -13.33 8.58
CA ILE A 642 -28.16 -13.24 9.32
C ILE A 642 -28.52 -12.61 10.68
N GLY A 643 -28.90 -13.44 11.66
CA GLY A 643 -29.12 -13.04 13.07
C GLY A 643 -30.42 -12.28 13.40
N PRO A 644 -30.88 -12.26 14.67
CA PRO A 644 -32.24 -11.85 15.03
C PRO A 644 -32.40 -10.34 15.25
N LYS A 645 -33.46 -9.81 14.64
CA LYS A 645 -34.11 -8.49 14.78
C LYS A 645 -33.27 -7.24 14.55
#